data_AF-A0A1G4G3D3-F1
#
_entry.id   AF-A0A1G4G3D3-F1
#
_cell.length_a   1.000
_cell.length_b   1.000
_cell.length_c   1.000
_cell.angle_alpha   90.00
_cell.angle_beta   90.00
_cell.angle_gamma   90.00
#
_symmetry.space_group_name_H-M   'P 1'
#
loop_
_entity.id
_entity.type
_entity.pdbx_description
1 polymer ?
#
loop_
_entity_poly.entity_id
_entity_poly.type
_entity_poly.pdbx_seq_one_letter_code
_entity_poly.pdbx_strand_id
1 'polypeptide(L)'
;MKVMKFGGTSSGTPESMLLVKNIIEKEREPVIVVVSALGGVTDRLLLAADFALNTNPGYQSVLEEIIFRHHEMIEKMVPSASDKQELKQKIEPMFEDLRNILRGVYLIGDLSQKTSDKIVSYGERFSALIVNKIIEGSRLYDSTRLIKTTKQFNHHIPDIAYSNELIREAFRNEPLPKVAIVPGFISSSKEDGDITNLGRGGSDYTAAIIAAALDASVLEIWTDVDGFMTADPKIIKSAYVIEELSFTEAIELSNFGAKVIYPPTIFPVYHKSIPIRVKNTFKPEAEGTLIRDTKPTANGKIIKGISSINDTALITIQGLGMVGVIGVNKRIFTALADNGISVFLVSQASSENSTSIGVRTQDAPLSQRVLSKEFAKEIEMGSINEIIVEYDLATIAVVGQNMKHVPGVAGKFFGTLGRGGISVVALAQGASETNISCVIAKRNLKKALNIIHDSFFLSPYQELNLFVIGTGTVGSKLLAQIRQQRHILEEQNKLKINIVGIANGRKALFSRDGIPLEDYYDNLMTNGMKSSPELIRDEILKMNIFNAVFVDCTASQAISDLYASLISRNVSVVTANKIAASSDYKNYLLLKETARKTGTKFLFETNVGAGLPIINTMNSLTNSGDKIVKLQAVLSGTLNFIFNTISEKVPFSKAIKMAVEAQFAEPDPRIDLSGLDVTRKLVILSREAGAQIEQEDVNKRLFIPEKYFKSTLEEFWATIHEVDESFENRRKKLDKEGKKLRFVATYDNGRCEVGLQEVEKGHPFYDLEGSNNIIMITTERYNEYPMVIKGYGAGASVTAAGVFSDIISIANIR
;
A
#
# COMPACT_ATOMS: atom_id res chain seq x y z
N MET A 1 -19.13 -11.87 37.67
CA MET A 1 -20.13 -10.90 37.15
C MET A 1 -19.54 -10.22 35.93
N LYS A 2 -20.34 -10.13 34.86
CA LYS A 2 -19.98 -9.46 33.60
C LYS A 2 -20.82 -8.21 33.40
N VAL A 3 -20.30 -7.25 32.65
CA VAL A 3 -21.07 -6.09 32.16
C VAL A 3 -21.20 -6.20 30.64
N MET A 4 -22.41 -6.13 30.12
CA MET A 4 -22.72 -6.25 28.70
C MET A 4 -23.37 -4.96 28.21
N LYS A 5 -22.81 -4.34 27.18
CA LYS A 5 -23.39 -3.14 26.56
C LYS A 5 -23.95 -3.49 25.20
N PHE A 6 -25.19 -3.07 24.91
CA PHE A 6 -25.80 -3.18 23.58
C PHE A 6 -25.95 -1.81 22.92
N GLY A 7 -25.43 -1.67 21.70
CA GLY A 7 -25.56 -0.46 20.89
C GLY A 7 -26.96 -0.28 20.30
N GLY A 8 -27.23 0.92 19.76
CA GLY A 8 -28.55 1.22 19.19
C GLY A 8 -28.88 0.41 17.93
N THR A 9 -27.89 0.04 17.14
CA THR A 9 -28.08 -0.87 15.99
C THR A 9 -28.48 -2.28 16.44
N SER A 10 -27.92 -2.76 17.56
CA SER A 10 -28.31 -4.03 18.19
C SER A 10 -29.75 -4.04 18.69
N SER A 11 -30.29 -2.88 19.07
CA SER A 11 -31.65 -2.72 19.63
C SER A 11 -32.62 -1.96 18.71
N GLY A 12 -32.30 -1.80 17.41
CA GLY A 12 -33.03 -0.90 16.51
C GLY A 12 -34.39 -1.39 16.03
N THR A 13 -34.57 -2.71 15.91
CA THR A 13 -35.81 -3.35 15.42
C THR A 13 -36.25 -4.47 16.37
N PRO A 14 -37.52 -4.93 16.29
CA PRO A 14 -37.99 -6.09 17.05
C PRO A 14 -37.12 -7.34 16.84
N GLU A 15 -36.68 -7.59 15.61
CA GLU A 15 -35.84 -8.74 15.25
C GLU A 15 -34.46 -8.64 15.91
N SER A 16 -33.82 -7.47 15.88
CA SER A 16 -32.53 -7.27 16.54
C SER A 16 -32.68 -7.34 18.07
N MET A 17 -33.78 -6.81 18.62
CA MET A 17 -34.09 -6.88 20.05
C MET A 17 -34.31 -8.33 20.52
N LEU A 18 -34.89 -9.20 19.69
CA LEU A 18 -35.01 -10.63 20.00
C LEU A 18 -33.63 -11.30 20.13
N LEU A 19 -32.66 -10.92 19.29
CA LEU A 19 -31.28 -11.39 19.42
C LEU A 19 -30.65 -10.92 20.73
N VAL A 20 -30.83 -9.65 21.10
CA VAL A 20 -30.38 -9.10 22.38
C VAL A 20 -30.97 -9.87 23.56
N LYS A 21 -32.29 -10.12 23.55
CA LYS A 21 -32.98 -10.95 24.55
C LYS A 21 -32.33 -12.33 24.67
N ASN A 22 -32.16 -13.03 23.56
CA ASN A 22 -31.59 -14.37 23.52
C ASN A 22 -30.14 -14.40 24.04
N ILE A 23 -29.34 -13.38 23.75
CA ILE A 23 -27.96 -13.26 24.24
C ILE A 23 -27.96 -13.13 25.76
N ILE A 24 -28.80 -12.26 26.33
CA ILE A 24 -28.85 -12.02 27.77
C ILE A 24 -29.40 -13.24 28.53
N GLU A 25 -30.46 -13.87 28.01
CA GLU A 25 -31.08 -15.03 28.67
C GLU A 25 -30.20 -16.28 28.71
N LYS A 26 -29.24 -16.40 27.77
CA LYS A 26 -28.23 -17.47 27.76
C LYS A 26 -27.22 -17.38 28.89
N GLU A 27 -27.06 -16.20 29.52
CA GLU A 27 -26.09 -16.01 30.60
C GLU A 27 -26.52 -16.74 31.88
N ARG A 28 -25.56 -17.49 32.46
CA ARG A 28 -25.79 -18.33 33.65
C ARG A 28 -25.50 -17.59 34.96
N GLU A 29 -24.62 -16.59 34.91
CA GLU A 29 -24.24 -15.75 36.04
C GLU A 29 -25.04 -14.45 36.05
N PRO A 30 -25.15 -13.75 37.19
CA PRO A 30 -25.69 -12.40 37.23
C PRO A 30 -24.91 -11.45 36.30
N VAL A 31 -25.65 -10.69 35.47
CA VAL A 31 -25.10 -9.74 34.51
C VAL A 31 -25.70 -8.35 34.65
N ILE A 32 -24.89 -7.33 34.38
CA ILE A 32 -25.36 -5.95 34.24
C ILE A 32 -25.40 -5.62 32.76
N VAL A 33 -26.56 -5.18 32.28
CA VAL A 33 -26.82 -4.85 30.89
C VAL A 33 -26.99 -3.34 30.75
N VAL A 34 -26.09 -2.72 29.98
CA VAL A 34 -26.18 -1.30 29.61
C VAL A 34 -26.78 -1.18 28.22
N VAL A 35 -27.83 -0.38 28.07
CA VAL A 35 -28.53 -0.21 26.79
C VAL A 35 -28.46 1.23 26.29
N SER A 36 -28.19 1.38 24.99
CA SER A 36 -28.35 2.65 24.27
C SER A 36 -29.81 2.87 23.85
N ALA A 37 -30.13 4.08 23.37
CA ALA A 37 -31.40 4.35 22.69
C ALA A 37 -31.56 3.43 21.47
N LEU A 38 -32.81 3.20 21.03
CA LEU A 38 -33.05 2.43 19.81
C LEU A 38 -32.36 3.09 18.60
N GLY A 39 -31.92 2.29 17.62
CA GLY A 39 -31.14 2.77 16.47
C GLY A 39 -31.70 4.02 15.80
N GLY A 40 -30.91 5.09 15.76
CA GLY A 40 -31.25 6.38 15.16
C GLY A 40 -32.13 7.32 16.00
N VAL A 41 -32.61 6.90 17.18
CA VAL A 41 -33.50 7.75 18.01
C VAL A 41 -32.79 9.00 18.53
N THR A 42 -31.55 8.89 19.02
CA THR A 42 -30.79 10.05 19.52
C THR A 42 -30.59 11.11 18.44
N ASP A 43 -30.23 10.70 17.22
CA ASP A 43 -30.07 11.63 16.08
C ASP A 43 -31.41 12.29 15.71
N ARG A 44 -32.51 11.53 15.76
CA ARG A 44 -33.86 12.07 15.53
C ARG A 44 -34.30 13.04 16.64
N LEU A 45 -33.95 12.79 17.90
CA LEU A 45 -34.22 13.69 19.02
C LEU A 45 -33.47 15.02 18.85
N LEU A 46 -32.19 14.96 18.46
CA LEU A 46 -31.40 16.16 18.14
C LEU A 46 -31.98 16.91 16.93
N LEU A 47 -32.39 16.21 15.88
CA LEU A 47 -33.04 16.80 14.72
C LEU A 47 -34.37 17.48 15.08
N ALA A 48 -35.19 16.86 15.92
CA ALA A 48 -36.43 17.46 16.41
C ALA A 48 -36.15 18.72 17.23
N ALA A 49 -35.12 18.71 18.09
CA ALA A 49 -34.71 19.87 18.85
C ALA A 49 -34.20 21.01 17.96
N ASP A 50 -33.42 20.70 16.92
CA ASP A 50 -32.94 21.68 15.94
C ASP A 50 -34.08 22.27 15.10
N PHE A 51 -35.03 21.44 14.65
CA PHE A 51 -36.23 21.92 13.97
C PHE A 51 -37.07 22.82 14.88
N ALA A 52 -37.25 22.45 16.15
CA ALA A 52 -37.94 23.29 17.11
C ALA A 52 -37.22 24.64 17.31
N LEU A 53 -35.89 24.62 17.50
CA LEU A 53 -35.07 25.83 17.67
C LEU A 53 -35.21 26.81 16.49
N ASN A 54 -35.24 26.28 15.27
CA ASN A 54 -35.39 27.06 14.05
C ASN A 54 -36.85 27.37 13.68
N THR A 55 -37.78 27.24 14.63
CA THR A 55 -39.23 27.49 14.45
C THR A 55 -39.82 26.71 13.27
N ASN A 56 -39.28 25.52 12.98
CA ASN A 56 -39.75 24.64 11.93
C ASN A 56 -40.78 23.64 12.50
N PRO A 57 -42.07 23.67 12.07
CA PRO A 57 -43.11 22.79 12.60
C PRO A 57 -42.86 21.30 12.34
N GLY A 58 -41.92 20.96 11.44
CA GLY A 58 -41.53 19.58 11.15
C GLY A 58 -41.02 18.79 12.36
N TYR A 59 -40.66 19.44 13.47
CA TYR A 59 -40.26 18.74 14.71
C TYR A 59 -41.36 17.79 15.22
N GLN A 60 -42.64 18.12 14.99
CA GLN A 60 -43.78 17.30 15.41
C GLN A 60 -43.82 15.97 14.67
N SER A 61 -43.60 15.99 13.36
CA SER A 61 -43.56 14.78 12.54
C SER A 61 -42.40 13.85 12.95
N VAL A 62 -41.24 14.43 13.23
CA VAL A 62 -40.08 13.67 13.73
C VAL A 62 -40.38 13.04 15.09
N LEU A 63 -41.05 13.77 15.98
CA LEU A 63 -41.44 13.26 17.30
C LEU A 63 -42.45 12.11 17.21
N GLU A 64 -43.47 12.22 16.36
CA GLU A 64 -44.45 11.16 16.17
C GLU A 64 -43.82 9.91 15.51
N GLU A 65 -42.81 10.06 14.65
CA GLU A 65 -42.00 8.93 14.16
C GLU A 65 -41.29 8.20 15.32
N ILE A 66 -40.71 8.94 16.27
CA ILE A 66 -40.05 8.37 17.45
C ILE A 66 -41.08 7.61 18.30
N ILE A 67 -42.23 8.22 18.60
CA ILE A 67 -43.29 7.60 19.42
C ILE A 67 -43.78 6.31 18.77
N PHE A 68 -44.10 6.35 17.48
CA PHE A 68 -44.58 5.20 16.71
C PHE A 68 -43.60 4.03 16.79
N ARG A 69 -42.29 4.27 16.61
CA ARG A 69 -41.26 3.22 16.69
C ARG A 69 -41.19 2.55 18.06
N HIS A 70 -41.37 3.33 19.14
CA HIS A 70 -41.39 2.76 20.49
C HIS A 70 -42.67 1.97 20.76
N HIS A 71 -43.84 2.45 20.30
CA HIS A 71 -45.08 1.69 20.38
C HIS A 71 -45.00 0.37 19.62
N GLU A 72 -44.46 0.38 18.40
CA GLU A 72 -44.25 -0.82 17.61
C GLU A 72 -43.35 -1.83 18.34
N MET A 73 -42.25 -1.37 18.94
CA MET A 73 -41.35 -2.21 19.74
C MET A 73 -42.07 -2.83 20.94
N ILE A 74 -42.86 -2.04 21.67
CA ILE A 74 -43.67 -2.53 22.82
C ILE A 74 -44.67 -3.60 22.36
N GLU A 75 -45.36 -3.35 21.26
CA GLU A 75 -46.38 -4.28 20.76
C GLU A 75 -45.81 -5.61 20.28
N LYS A 76 -44.65 -5.58 19.62
CA LYS A 76 -44.06 -6.80 19.06
C LYS A 76 -43.23 -7.59 20.06
N MET A 77 -42.58 -6.93 21.04
CA MET A 77 -41.59 -7.58 21.89
C MET A 77 -42.05 -7.87 23.32
N VAL A 78 -42.99 -7.10 23.88
CA VAL A 78 -43.46 -7.33 25.25
C VAL A 78 -44.51 -8.45 25.25
N PRO A 79 -44.28 -9.57 25.97
CA PRO A 79 -45.07 -10.78 25.78
C PRO A 79 -46.49 -10.70 26.37
N SER A 80 -46.66 -10.03 27.51
CA SER A 80 -47.92 -9.99 28.26
C SER A 80 -48.70 -8.70 27.97
N ALA A 81 -50.01 -8.82 27.76
CA ALA A 81 -50.90 -7.66 27.60
C ALA A 81 -50.92 -6.77 28.84
N SER A 82 -50.79 -7.36 30.04
CA SER A 82 -50.70 -6.61 31.30
C SER A 82 -49.41 -5.80 31.36
N ASP A 83 -48.27 -6.40 31.01
CA ASP A 83 -46.98 -5.69 30.99
C ASP A 83 -46.94 -4.59 29.93
N LYS A 84 -47.57 -4.81 28.75
CA LYS A 84 -47.75 -3.77 27.74
C LYS A 84 -48.51 -2.58 28.31
N GLN A 85 -49.61 -2.83 29.02
CA GLN A 85 -50.43 -1.76 29.61
C GLN A 85 -49.66 -1.01 30.70
N GLU A 86 -48.98 -1.72 31.60
CA GLU A 86 -48.16 -1.09 32.65
C GLU A 86 -47.02 -0.24 32.05
N LEU A 87 -46.35 -0.76 31.01
CA LEU A 87 -45.27 -0.05 30.34
C LEU A 87 -45.79 1.21 29.62
N LYS A 88 -46.93 1.12 28.94
CA LYS A 88 -47.58 2.29 28.32
C LYS A 88 -47.96 3.34 29.37
N GLN A 89 -48.51 2.94 30.51
CA GLN A 89 -48.83 3.87 31.61
C GLN A 89 -47.60 4.64 32.13
N LYS A 90 -46.40 4.06 32.02
CA LYS A 90 -45.13 4.72 32.38
C LYS A 90 -44.56 5.60 31.26
N ILE A 91 -44.67 5.16 30.01
CA ILE A 91 -44.03 5.83 28.86
C ILE A 91 -44.88 6.98 28.31
N GLU A 92 -46.21 6.89 28.29
CA GLU A 92 -47.06 7.96 27.75
C GLU A 92 -46.86 9.32 28.43
N PRO A 93 -46.78 9.43 29.78
CA PRO A 93 -46.48 10.71 30.43
C PRO A 93 -45.12 11.27 30.01
N MET A 94 -44.14 10.41 29.78
CA MET A 94 -42.80 10.81 29.34
C MET A 94 -42.78 11.31 27.89
N PHE A 95 -43.61 10.74 27.00
CA PHE A 95 -43.81 11.31 25.66
C PHE A 95 -44.47 12.67 25.72
N GLU A 96 -45.43 12.85 26.61
CA GLU A 96 -46.09 14.14 26.79
C GLU A 96 -45.13 15.21 27.35
N ASP A 97 -44.28 14.85 28.30
CA ASP A 97 -43.20 15.73 28.76
C ASP A 97 -42.28 16.15 27.60
N LEU A 98 -41.87 15.19 26.76
CA LEU A 98 -41.02 15.45 25.60
C LEU A 98 -41.72 16.37 24.57
N ARG A 99 -43.01 16.16 24.30
CA ARG A 99 -43.85 17.05 23.46
C ARG A 99 -43.84 18.47 24.01
N ASN A 100 -44.06 18.62 25.32
CA ASN A 100 -44.12 19.92 25.97
C ASN A 100 -42.77 20.64 25.96
N ILE A 101 -41.66 19.92 26.17
CA ILE A 101 -40.32 20.51 26.09
C ILE A 101 -40.04 21.01 24.67
N LEU A 102 -40.25 20.18 23.65
CA LEU A 102 -40.01 20.57 22.25
C LEU A 102 -40.93 21.71 21.81
N ARG A 103 -42.19 21.73 22.26
CA ARG A 103 -43.11 22.86 22.05
C ARG A 103 -42.59 24.13 22.72
N GLY A 104 -42.03 24.04 23.93
CA GLY A 104 -41.40 25.15 24.61
C GLY A 104 -40.22 25.72 23.83
N VAL A 105 -39.32 24.86 23.34
CA VAL A 105 -38.19 25.25 22.47
C VAL A 105 -38.70 25.95 21.20
N TYR A 106 -39.74 25.40 20.56
CA TYR A 106 -40.35 26.00 19.36
C TYR A 106 -40.95 27.39 19.60
N LEU A 107 -41.60 27.59 20.75
CA LEU A 107 -42.24 28.87 21.08
C LEU A 107 -41.25 29.94 21.54
N ILE A 108 -40.18 29.55 22.23
CA ILE A 108 -39.18 30.47 22.79
C ILE A 108 -38.09 30.79 21.76
N GLY A 109 -37.74 29.82 20.89
CA GLY A 109 -36.63 29.95 19.95
C GLY A 109 -35.26 29.85 20.62
N ASP A 110 -35.17 29.13 21.75
CA ASP A 110 -33.92 28.92 22.49
C ASP A 110 -33.75 27.47 22.91
N LEU A 111 -32.51 26.97 22.84
CA LEU A 111 -32.12 25.60 23.20
C LEU A 111 -30.84 25.63 24.02
N SER A 112 -30.99 25.71 25.34
CA SER A 112 -29.86 25.54 26.26
C SER A 112 -29.31 24.12 26.24
N GLN A 113 -28.03 23.94 26.60
CA GLN A 113 -27.41 22.61 26.72
C GLN A 113 -28.19 21.71 27.70
N LYS A 114 -28.65 22.27 28.82
CA LYS A 114 -29.49 21.56 29.81
C LYS A 114 -30.77 21.01 29.18
N THR A 115 -31.45 21.82 28.38
CA THR A 115 -32.68 21.39 27.68
C THR A 115 -32.37 20.30 26.65
N SER A 116 -31.29 20.49 25.88
CA SER A 116 -30.82 19.50 24.90
C SER A 116 -30.51 18.15 25.55
N ASP A 117 -29.72 18.15 26.64
CA ASP A 117 -29.35 16.97 27.41
C ASP A 117 -30.59 16.22 27.93
N LYS A 118 -31.59 16.96 28.42
CA LYS A 118 -32.87 16.39 28.86
C LYS A 118 -33.64 15.75 27.70
N ILE A 119 -33.71 16.40 26.54
CA ILE A 119 -34.38 15.86 25.34
C ILE A 119 -33.73 14.53 24.92
N VAL A 120 -32.41 14.50 24.74
CA VAL A 120 -31.73 13.29 24.27
C VAL A 120 -31.78 12.15 25.29
N SER A 121 -31.85 12.46 26.59
CA SER A 121 -31.97 11.45 27.65
C SER A 121 -33.22 10.57 27.55
N TYR A 122 -34.26 11.01 26.84
CA TYR A 122 -35.46 10.19 26.68
C TYR A 122 -35.17 8.91 25.87
N GLY A 123 -34.20 8.93 24.96
CA GLY A 123 -33.83 7.78 24.14
C GLY A 123 -33.49 6.53 24.96
N GLU A 124 -32.46 6.60 25.82
CA GLU A 124 -32.05 5.48 26.65
C GLU A 124 -33.04 5.18 27.77
N ARG A 125 -33.78 6.18 28.28
CA ARG A 125 -34.83 5.93 29.28
C ARG A 125 -35.95 5.08 28.72
N PHE A 126 -36.40 5.36 27.49
CA PHE A 126 -37.42 4.53 26.83
C PHE A 126 -36.89 3.13 26.53
N SER A 127 -35.69 3.01 25.95
CA SER A 127 -35.14 1.69 25.61
C SER A 127 -34.91 0.83 26.85
N ALA A 128 -34.42 1.40 27.95
CA ALA A 128 -34.20 0.67 29.21
C ALA A 128 -35.51 0.19 29.85
N LEU A 129 -36.59 1.00 29.82
CA LEU A 129 -37.91 0.58 30.28
C LEU A 129 -38.47 -0.59 29.46
N ILE A 130 -38.31 -0.53 28.13
CA ILE A 130 -38.75 -1.58 27.21
C ILE A 130 -37.96 -2.87 27.48
N VAL A 131 -36.63 -2.81 27.49
CA VAL A 131 -35.76 -3.98 27.71
C VAL A 131 -36.03 -4.63 29.07
N ASN A 132 -36.25 -3.84 30.12
CA ASN A 132 -36.61 -4.35 31.45
C ASN A 132 -37.91 -5.16 31.46
N LYS A 133 -38.87 -4.86 30.56
CA LYS A 133 -40.11 -5.63 30.42
C LYS A 133 -40.01 -6.81 29.44
N ILE A 134 -39.03 -6.80 28.54
CA ILE A 134 -38.74 -7.92 27.63
C ILE A 134 -38.03 -9.06 28.36
N ILE A 135 -37.17 -8.73 29.33
CA ILE A 135 -36.33 -9.69 30.05
C ILE A 135 -36.94 -9.99 31.42
N GLU A 136 -37.41 -11.23 31.58
CA GLU A 136 -38.08 -11.67 32.79
C GLU A 136 -37.14 -11.67 34.00
N GLY A 137 -37.64 -11.19 35.15
CA GLY A 137 -36.85 -11.11 36.39
C GLY A 137 -35.73 -10.08 36.37
N SER A 138 -35.67 -9.21 35.35
CA SER A 138 -34.70 -8.11 35.32
C SER A 138 -35.10 -6.95 36.23
N ARG A 139 -34.11 -6.18 36.68
CA ARG A 139 -34.30 -5.00 37.52
C ARG A 139 -33.69 -3.76 36.88
N LEU A 140 -34.50 -2.72 36.70
CA LEU A 140 -34.07 -1.44 36.17
C LEU A 140 -33.40 -0.58 37.26
N TYR A 141 -32.26 0.01 36.91
CA TYR A 141 -31.54 1.00 37.70
C TYR A 141 -31.54 2.36 36.99
N ASP A 142 -31.41 3.42 37.77
CA ASP A 142 -31.41 4.80 37.29
C ASP A 142 -29.96 5.31 37.18
N SER A 143 -29.45 5.44 35.95
CA SER A 143 -28.08 5.89 35.71
C SER A 143 -27.81 7.30 36.21
N THR A 144 -28.82 8.17 36.31
CA THR A 144 -28.65 9.53 36.86
C THR A 144 -28.29 9.51 38.35
N ARG A 145 -28.63 8.42 39.06
CA ARG A 145 -28.25 8.22 40.46
C ARG A 145 -26.86 7.59 40.62
N LEU A 146 -26.37 6.93 39.57
CA LEU A 146 -25.12 6.17 39.59
C LEU A 146 -23.95 6.98 39.03
N ILE A 147 -24.16 7.67 37.90
CA ILE A 147 -23.12 8.41 37.19
C ILE A 147 -23.30 9.90 37.40
N LYS A 148 -22.29 10.52 38.02
CA LYS A 148 -22.26 11.95 38.31
C LYS A 148 -21.23 12.66 37.46
N THR A 149 -21.56 13.86 37.00
CA THR A 149 -20.65 14.72 36.23
C THR A 149 -20.37 16.01 36.97
N THR A 150 -19.26 16.66 36.63
CA THR A 150 -18.91 18.02 37.08
C THR A 150 -18.64 18.88 35.86
N LYS A 151 -18.88 20.20 35.98
CA LYS A 151 -18.72 21.12 34.85
C LYS A 151 -17.27 21.61 34.77
N GLN A 152 -16.59 21.32 33.66
CA GLN A 152 -15.25 21.81 33.35
C GLN A 152 -15.18 22.25 31.88
N PHE A 153 -14.58 23.42 31.61
CA PHE A 153 -14.41 23.96 30.24
C PHE A 153 -15.72 23.95 29.41
N ASN A 154 -16.84 24.36 30.01
CA ASN A 154 -18.19 24.32 29.42
C ASN A 154 -18.72 22.94 29.03
N HIS A 155 -18.10 21.84 29.49
CA HIS A 155 -18.55 20.47 29.25
C HIS A 155 -18.76 19.73 30.58
N HIS A 156 -19.62 18.72 30.56
CA HIS A 156 -19.80 17.81 31.69
C HIS A 156 -18.83 16.64 31.57
N ILE A 157 -17.99 16.46 32.59
CA ILE A 157 -17.00 15.38 32.67
C ILE A 157 -17.40 14.47 33.84
N PRO A 158 -17.39 13.13 33.69
CA PRO A 158 -17.75 12.22 34.77
C PRO A 158 -16.79 12.31 35.95
N ASP A 159 -17.35 12.45 37.16
CA ASP A 159 -16.67 12.28 38.43
C ASP A 159 -16.59 10.77 38.71
N ILE A 160 -15.53 10.14 38.21
CA ILE A 160 -15.32 8.69 38.27
C ILE A 160 -15.26 8.20 39.72
N ALA A 161 -14.58 8.94 40.61
CA ALA A 161 -14.43 8.53 42.00
C ALA A 161 -15.79 8.49 42.71
N TYR A 162 -16.58 9.57 42.61
CA TYR A 162 -17.89 9.63 43.24
C TYR A 162 -18.89 8.66 42.61
N SER A 163 -18.87 8.52 41.27
CA SER A 163 -19.71 7.54 40.58
C SER A 163 -19.41 6.11 41.03
N ASN A 164 -18.13 5.75 41.22
CA ASN A 164 -17.75 4.43 41.70
C ASN A 164 -18.30 4.11 43.11
N GLU A 165 -18.34 5.10 44.00
CA GLU A 165 -18.94 4.94 45.34
C GLU A 165 -20.43 4.64 45.26
N LEU A 166 -21.17 5.44 44.48
CA LEU A 166 -22.62 5.29 44.28
C LEU A 166 -22.97 3.97 43.61
N ILE A 167 -22.19 3.54 42.62
CA ILE A 167 -22.36 2.24 41.98
C ILE A 167 -22.16 1.11 43.00
N ARG A 168 -21.06 1.13 43.76
CA ARG A 168 -20.82 0.09 44.78
C ARG A 168 -21.90 0.06 45.84
N GLU A 169 -22.45 1.19 46.24
CA GLU A 169 -23.57 1.26 47.17
C GLU A 169 -24.84 0.66 46.59
N ALA A 170 -25.20 1.03 45.35
CA ALA A 170 -26.41 0.55 44.68
C ALA A 170 -26.41 -0.97 44.46
N PHE A 171 -25.23 -1.58 44.32
CA PHE A 171 -25.06 -3.02 44.11
C PHE A 171 -24.55 -3.76 45.36
N ARG A 172 -24.51 -3.13 46.55
CA ARG A 172 -23.96 -3.71 47.79
C ARG A 172 -24.85 -4.80 48.42
N ASN A 173 -26.18 -4.67 48.28
CA ASN A 173 -27.13 -5.52 49.00
C ASN A 173 -27.44 -6.80 48.20
N GLU A 174 -27.20 -7.98 48.80
CA GLU A 174 -27.43 -9.28 48.20
C GLU A 174 -28.90 -9.77 48.33
N PRO A 175 -29.37 -10.62 47.39
CA PRO A 175 -28.69 -11.06 46.17
C PRO A 175 -28.90 -10.10 45.00
N LEU A 176 -27.87 -9.97 44.16
CA LEU A 176 -27.93 -9.24 42.90
C LEU A 176 -29.00 -9.84 41.99
N PRO A 177 -29.78 -9.01 41.25
CA PRO A 177 -30.73 -9.54 40.28
C PRO A 177 -29.98 -10.34 39.22
N LYS A 178 -30.62 -11.39 38.68
CA LYS A 178 -30.04 -12.17 37.57
C LYS A 178 -29.63 -11.26 36.41
N VAL A 179 -30.45 -10.23 36.13
CA VAL A 179 -30.17 -9.21 35.12
C VAL A 179 -30.46 -7.82 35.69
N ALA A 180 -29.47 -6.94 35.72
CA ALA A 180 -29.64 -5.51 36.04
C ALA A 180 -29.61 -4.68 34.76
N ILE A 181 -30.66 -3.92 34.46
CA ILE A 181 -30.71 -3.02 33.29
C ILE A 181 -30.31 -1.61 33.72
N VAL A 182 -29.38 -1.00 33.00
CA VAL A 182 -28.94 0.38 33.22
C VAL A 182 -29.00 1.16 31.90
N PRO A 183 -29.70 2.31 31.84
CA PRO A 183 -29.62 3.17 30.67
C PRO A 183 -28.21 3.76 30.55
N GLY A 184 -27.56 3.56 29.40
CA GLY A 184 -26.25 4.16 29.12
C GLY A 184 -26.35 5.66 28.83
N PHE A 185 -25.22 6.32 28.55
CA PHE A 185 -25.12 7.71 28.05
C PHE A 185 -25.57 8.82 29.02
N ILE A 186 -26.62 8.58 29.81
CA ILE A 186 -27.27 9.54 30.70
C ILE A 186 -26.57 9.56 32.05
N SER A 187 -26.40 10.76 32.58
CA SER A 187 -25.82 11.06 33.89
C SER A 187 -26.57 12.22 34.56
N SER A 188 -26.16 12.63 35.76
CA SER A 188 -26.59 13.91 36.32
C SER A 188 -25.43 14.71 36.89
N SER A 189 -25.59 16.03 36.86
CA SER A 189 -24.67 16.98 37.47
C SER A 189 -24.60 16.75 38.98
N LYS A 190 -23.38 16.76 39.53
CA LYS A 190 -23.12 16.63 40.96
C LYS A 190 -23.57 17.87 41.73
N GLU A 191 -23.49 19.04 41.09
CA GLU A 191 -23.70 20.33 41.73
C GLU A 191 -25.20 20.68 41.90
N ASP A 192 -26.01 20.45 40.86
CA ASP A 192 -27.42 20.87 40.82
C ASP A 192 -28.42 19.72 40.53
N GLY A 193 -27.92 18.53 40.23
CA GLY A 193 -28.75 17.35 39.93
C GLY A 193 -29.40 17.36 38.54
N ASP A 194 -29.05 18.31 37.68
CA ASP A 194 -29.59 18.38 36.32
C ASP A 194 -29.18 17.17 35.48
N ILE A 195 -30.05 16.76 34.55
CA ILE A 195 -29.73 15.71 33.59
C ILE A 195 -28.60 16.18 32.68
N THR A 196 -27.57 15.35 32.57
CA THR A 196 -26.42 15.55 31.68
C THR A 196 -26.21 14.27 30.87
N ASN A 197 -25.25 14.29 29.97
CA ASN A 197 -24.82 13.08 29.28
C ASN A 197 -23.30 13.02 29.12
N LEU A 198 -22.80 11.84 28.76
CA LEU A 198 -21.38 11.56 28.58
C LEU A 198 -20.90 11.78 27.13
N GLY A 199 -21.70 12.45 26.30
CA GLY A 199 -21.40 12.67 24.89
C GLY A 199 -21.41 11.40 24.03
N ARG A 200 -20.87 11.51 22.81
CA ARG A 200 -20.91 10.44 21.81
C ARG A 200 -20.12 9.21 22.30
N GLY A 201 -20.72 8.02 22.22
CA GLY A 201 -20.14 6.80 22.80
C GLY A 201 -20.40 6.66 24.30
N GLY A 202 -21.19 7.55 24.89
CA GLY A 202 -21.45 7.59 26.32
C GLY A 202 -22.03 6.30 26.91
N SER A 203 -22.80 5.50 26.17
CA SER A 203 -23.28 4.21 26.68
C SER A 203 -22.15 3.19 26.86
N ASP A 204 -21.15 3.19 25.97
CA ASP A 204 -19.95 2.36 26.16
C ASP A 204 -19.23 2.82 27.43
N TYR A 205 -19.08 4.13 27.59
CA TYR A 205 -18.39 4.72 28.72
C TYR A 205 -19.10 4.43 30.06
N THR A 206 -20.44 4.52 30.10
CA THR A 206 -21.24 4.09 31.26
C THR A 206 -20.94 2.65 31.64
N ALA A 207 -20.89 1.74 30.66
CA ALA A 207 -20.61 0.33 30.91
C ALA A 207 -19.19 0.10 31.46
N ALA A 208 -18.20 0.84 30.95
CA ALA A 208 -16.84 0.78 31.47
C ALA A 208 -16.71 1.32 32.90
N ILE A 209 -17.40 2.42 33.24
CA ILE A 209 -17.40 2.95 34.61
C ILE A 209 -18.00 1.92 35.58
N ILE A 210 -19.14 1.31 35.22
CA ILE A 210 -19.78 0.28 36.04
C ILE A 210 -18.89 -0.96 36.17
N ALA A 211 -18.29 -1.43 35.08
CA ALA A 211 -17.37 -2.56 35.08
C ALA A 211 -16.18 -2.32 36.02
N ALA A 212 -15.58 -1.12 35.95
CA ALA A 212 -14.45 -0.74 36.80
C ALA A 212 -14.83 -0.56 38.27
N ALA A 213 -16.03 -0.01 38.55
CA ALA A 213 -16.52 0.21 39.91
C ALA A 213 -16.74 -1.12 40.66
N LEU A 214 -17.22 -2.15 39.96
CA LEU A 214 -17.61 -3.45 40.51
C LEU A 214 -16.56 -4.55 40.27
N ASP A 215 -15.38 -4.20 39.77
CA ASP A 215 -14.31 -5.15 39.45
C ASP A 215 -14.82 -6.34 38.60
N ALA A 216 -15.58 -6.01 37.54
CA ALA A 216 -16.18 -7.00 36.65
C ALA A 216 -15.11 -7.87 35.96
N SER A 217 -15.45 -9.13 35.67
CA SER A 217 -14.49 -10.06 35.03
C SER A 217 -14.24 -9.74 33.55
N VAL A 218 -15.21 -9.12 32.87
CA VAL A 218 -15.13 -8.70 31.47
C VAL A 218 -16.19 -7.64 31.19
N LEU A 219 -15.84 -6.67 30.33
CA LEU A 219 -16.77 -5.76 29.69
C LEU A 219 -17.05 -6.24 28.26
N GLU A 220 -18.27 -6.65 27.95
CA GLU A 220 -18.67 -7.01 26.60
C GLU A 220 -19.34 -5.82 25.90
N ILE A 221 -18.83 -5.44 24.72
CA ILE A 221 -19.42 -4.42 23.85
C ILE A 221 -20.05 -5.14 22.67
N TRP A 222 -21.37 -5.20 22.65
CA TRP A 222 -22.16 -5.80 21.59
C TRP A 222 -22.60 -4.73 20.57
N THR A 223 -22.16 -4.92 19.33
CA THR A 223 -22.33 -3.99 18.21
C THR A 223 -22.73 -4.74 16.93
N ASP A 224 -22.74 -4.05 15.80
CA ASP A 224 -23.07 -4.56 14.45
C ASP A 224 -21.87 -5.06 13.63
N VAL A 225 -20.67 -5.03 14.21
CA VAL A 225 -19.41 -5.50 13.58
C VAL A 225 -18.85 -6.70 14.31
N ASP A 226 -18.14 -7.56 13.57
CA ASP A 226 -17.52 -8.79 14.09
C ASP A 226 -16.39 -8.52 15.11
N GLY A 227 -15.89 -7.28 15.19
CA GLY A 227 -14.81 -6.88 16.08
C GLY A 227 -13.98 -5.77 15.42
N PHE A 228 -12.75 -5.58 15.89
CA PHE A 228 -11.75 -4.82 15.14
C PHE A 228 -11.30 -5.63 13.93
N MET A 229 -11.19 -4.97 12.79
CA MET A 229 -10.70 -5.55 11.54
C MET A 229 -9.31 -5.02 11.23
N THR A 230 -8.50 -5.79 10.49
CA THR A 230 -7.16 -5.34 10.04
C THR A 230 -7.17 -4.10 9.16
N ALA A 231 -8.28 -3.81 8.49
CA ALA A 231 -8.59 -2.56 7.79
C ALA A 231 -10.11 -2.44 7.63
N ASP A 232 -10.62 -1.30 7.15
CA ASP A 232 -12.05 -1.13 6.86
C ASP A 232 -12.51 -2.14 5.79
N PRO A 233 -13.39 -3.12 6.12
CA PRO A 233 -13.83 -4.15 5.17
C PRO A 233 -14.66 -3.60 4.01
N LYS A 234 -15.19 -2.37 4.11
CA LYS A 234 -15.86 -1.69 2.99
C LYS A 234 -14.88 -1.25 1.91
N ILE A 235 -13.62 -1.03 2.27
CA ILE A 235 -12.55 -0.62 1.36
C ILE A 235 -11.68 -1.81 0.95
N ILE A 236 -11.34 -2.67 1.92
CA ILE A 236 -10.44 -3.81 1.77
C ILE A 236 -11.20 -5.12 1.97
N LYS A 237 -11.52 -5.81 0.88
CA LYS A 237 -12.31 -7.05 0.91
C LYS A 237 -11.61 -8.21 1.64
N SER A 238 -10.29 -8.20 1.68
CA SER A 238 -9.44 -9.19 2.33
C SER A 238 -9.21 -8.91 3.83
N ALA A 239 -9.87 -7.88 4.40
CA ALA A 239 -9.78 -7.58 5.81
C ALA A 239 -10.42 -8.69 6.66
N TYR A 240 -9.71 -9.11 7.70
CA TYR A 240 -10.17 -10.12 8.67
C TYR A 240 -10.16 -9.56 10.10
N VAL A 241 -10.90 -10.22 10.98
CA VAL A 241 -11.05 -9.87 12.41
C VAL A 241 -9.71 -10.03 13.13
N ILE A 242 -9.36 -9.05 13.94
CA ILE A 242 -8.23 -9.11 14.86
C ILE A 242 -8.73 -9.78 16.14
N GLU A 243 -8.25 -10.98 16.42
CA GLU A 243 -8.68 -11.77 17.59
C GLU A 243 -8.29 -11.09 18.91
N GLU A 244 -7.11 -10.48 18.96
CA GLU A 244 -6.54 -9.94 20.18
C GLU A 244 -5.77 -8.64 19.95
N LEU A 245 -6.10 -7.63 20.76
CA LEU A 245 -5.48 -6.31 20.79
C LEU A 245 -5.06 -5.94 22.22
N SER A 246 -4.04 -5.11 22.31
CA SER A 246 -3.78 -4.35 23.53
C SER A 246 -4.70 -3.13 23.67
N PHE A 247 -4.86 -2.63 24.89
CA PHE A 247 -5.58 -1.38 25.13
C PHE A 247 -5.03 -0.22 24.29
N THR A 248 -3.70 -0.07 24.21
CA THR A 248 -3.07 1.01 23.43
C THR A 248 -3.33 0.87 21.94
N GLU A 249 -3.23 -0.35 21.36
CA GLU A 249 -3.54 -0.55 19.94
C GLU A 249 -5.01 -0.27 19.62
N ALA A 250 -5.94 -0.66 20.50
CA ALA A 250 -7.36 -0.36 20.34
C ALA A 250 -7.63 1.16 20.38
N ILE A 251 -7.00 1.89 21.31
CA ILE A 251 -7.09 3.35 21.39
C ILE A 251 -6.58 3.99 20.09
N GLU A 252 -5.40 3.60 19.62
CA GLU A 252 -4.79 4.17 18.40
C GLU A 252 -5.65 3.88 17.16
N LEU A 253 -6.11 2.64 16.98
CA LEU A 253 -7.00 2.29 15.85
C LEU A 253 -8.28 3.13 15.88
N SER A 254 -8.89 3.30 17.06
CA SER A 254 -10.13 4.06 17.19
C SER A 254 -9.95 5.56 17.01
N ASN A 255 -8.84 6.14 17.48
CA ASN A 255 -8.51 7.55 17.26
C ASN A 255 -8.32 7.88 15.77
N PHE A 256 -7.79 6.93 14.99
CA PHE A 256 -7.51 7.13 13.55
C PHE A 256 -8.57 6.55 12.62
N GLY A 257 -9.79 6.34 13.12
CA GLY A 257 -10.99 6.12 12.29
C GLY A 257 -11.65 4.75 12.42
N ALA A 258 -11.10 3.80 13.18
CA ALA A 258 -11.76 2.53 13.47
C ALA A 258 -12.88 2.72 14.51
N LYS A 259 -14.09 3.06 14.02
CA LYS A 259 -15.29 3.35 14.82
C LYS A 259 -15.92 2.11 15.46
N VAL A 260 -15.15 1.37 16.26
CA VAL A 260 -15.60 0.14 16.94
C VAL A 260 -15.88 0.39 18.42
N ILE A 261 -14.98 1.11 19.10
CA ILE A 261 -15.14 1.50 20.49
C ILE A 261 -14.79 2.98 20.65
N TYR A 262 -15.47 3.65 21.56
CA TYR A 262 -15.11 5.02 21.92
C TYR A 262 -13.85 5.01 22.82
N PRO A 263 -12.75 5.69 22.48
CA PRO A 263 -11.48 5.57 23.21
C PRO A 263 -11.56 5.87 24.72
N PRO A 264 -12.31 6.90 25.20
CA PRO A 264 -12.49 7.13 26.63
C PRO A 264 -13.12 5.96 27.41
N THR A 265 -13.87 5.08 26.74
CA THR A 265 -14.41 3.84 27.33
C THR A 265 -13.31 2.91 27.83
N ILE A 266 -12.12 2.93 27.22
CA ILE A 266 -11.03 2.03 27.59
C ILE A 266 -10.41 2.44 28.93
N PHE A 267 -10.44 3.73 29.27
CA PHE A 267 -9.71 4.28 30.42
C PHE A 267 -10.13 3.70 31.79
N PRO A 268 -11.44 3.60 32.15
CA PRO A 268 -11.84 3.05 33.45
C PRO A 268 -11.39 1.61 33.67
N VAL A 269 -11.46 0.79 32.61
CA VAL A 269 -11.16 -0.65 32.67
C VAL A 269 -9.67 -0.94 32.53
N TYR A 270 -8.91 -0.06 31.85
CA TYR A 270 -7.46 -0.14 31.70
C TYR A 270 -6.74 -0.18 33.06
N HIS A 271 -7.06 0.73 33.97
CA HIS A 271 -6.42 0.80 35.29
C HIS A 271 -6.69 -0.41 36.20
N LYS A 272 -7.73 -1.18 35.87
CA LYS A 272 -8.13 -2.40 36.58
C LYS A 272 -7.73 -3.68 35.83
N SER A 273 -7.09 -3.55 34.67
CA SER A 273 -6.81 -4.65 33.74
C SER A 273 -8.05 -5.51 33.43
N ILE A 274 -9.24 -4.90 33.39
CA ILE A 274 -10.48 -5.58 33.05
C ILE A 274 -10.52 -5.72 31.51
N PRO A 275 -10.60 -6.94 30.98
CA PRO A 275 -10.62 -7.15 29.53
C PRO A 275 -11.93 -6.63 28.93
N ILE A 276 -11.85 -6.13 27.69
CA ILE A 276 -13.01 -5.75 26.88
C ILE A 276 -13.17 -6.77 25.76
N ARG A 277 -14.37 -7.28 25.54
CA ARG A 277 -14.68 -8.15 24.40
C ARG A 277 -15.67 -7.46 23.48
N VAL A 278 -15.25 -7.18 22.25
CA VAL A 278 -16.11 -6.62 21.21
C VAL A 278 -16.75 -7.77 20.44
N LYS A 279 -18.09 -7.80 20.38
CA LYS A 279 -18.88 -8.87 19.75
C LYS A 279 -19.94 -8.32 18.80
N ASN A 280 -20.37 -9.16 17.86
CA ASN A 280 -21.46 -8.86 16.94
C ASN A 280 -22.79 -9.44 17.45
N THR A 281 -23.80 -8.59 17.65
CA THR A 281 -25.16 -9.02 18.02
C THR A 281 -25.78 -9.93 16.95
N PHE A 282 -25.48 -9.69 15.67
CA PHE A 282 -26.03 -10.45 14.54
C PHE A 282 -25.27 -11.75 14.24
N LYS A 283 -24.08 -11.93 14.85
CA LYS A 283 -23.29 -13.17 14.78
C LYS A 283 -22.77 -13.53 16.18
N PRO A 284 -23.65 -13.90 17.13
CA PRO A 284 -23.29 -14.03 18.55
C PRO A 284 -22.30 -15.15 18.87
N GLU A 285 -22.23 -16.15 17.99
CA GLU A 285 -21.30 -17.29 18.08
C GLU A 285 -19.88 -16.94 17.63
N ALA A 286 -19.65 -15.79 16.98
CA ALA A 286 -18.30 -15.32 16.68
C ALA A 286 -17.59 -14.84 17.96
N GLU A 287 -16.31 -15.18 18.09
CA GLU A 287 -15.47 -14.79 19.24
C GLU A 287 -15.27 -13.27 19.33
N GLY A 288 -15.10 -12.65 18.16
CA GLY A 288 -14.83 -11.22 17.99
C GLY A 288 -13.42 -10.80 18.39
N THR A 289 -13.29 -9.64 19.03
CA THR A 289 -11.98 -9.10 19.45
C THR A 289 -11.88 -9.00 20.96
N LEU A 290 -10.82 -9.58 21.53
CA LEU A 290 -10.46 -9.41 22.94
C LEU A 290 -9.40 -8.31 23.10
N ILE A 291 -9.70 -7.30 23.91
CA ILE A 291 -8.80 -6.21 24.28
C ILE A 291 -8.36 -6.44 25.72
N ARG A 292 -7.05 -6.60 25.96
CA ARG A 292 -6.49 -6.81 27.30
C ARG A 292 -5.04 -6.32 27.39
N ASP A 293 -4.43 -6.41 28.56
CA ASP A 293 -2.98 -6.23 28.68
C ASP A 293 -2.26 -7.43 28.03
N THR A 294 -1.65 -7.18 26.88
CA THR A 294 -0.90 -8.18 26.12
C THR A 294 0.58 -7.82 26.11
N LYS A 295 1.43 -8.83 26.30
CA LYS A 295 2.87 -8.70 26.04
C LYS A 295 3.15 -8.97 24.57
N PRO A 296 4.06 -8.22 23.93
CA PRO A 296 4.49 -8.51 22.57
C PRO A 296 5.02 -9.95 22.50
N THR A 297 4.44 -10.77 21.64
CA THR A 297 4.98 -12.11 21.37
C THR A 297 6.12 -12.00 20.37
N ALA A 298 7.24 -12.72 20.61
CA ALA A 298 8.43 -12.64 19.76
C ALA A 298 8.17 -13.02 18.28
N ASN A 299 7.12 -13.82 18.02
CA ASN A 299 6.70 -14.27 16.68
C ASN A 299 5.37 -13.64 16.22
N GLY A 300 4.84 -12.64 16.94
CA GLY A 300 3.58 -11.98 16.59
C GLY A 300 3.71 -11.03 15.40
N LYS A 301 2.60 -10.80 14.68
CA LYS A 301 2.54 -9.72 13.68
C LYS A 301 2.73 -8.38 14.39
N ILE A 302 3.78 -7.64 13.99
CA ILE A 302 4.13 -6.34 14.57
C ILE A 302 3.04 -5.31 14.29
N ILE A 303 2.50 -5.31 13.07
CA ILE A 303 1.34 -4.48 12.70
C ILE A 303 0.06 -5.28 12.91
N LYS A 304 -0.89 -4.70 13.63
CA LYS A 304 -2.20 -5.29 13.93
C LYS A 304 -3.31 -4.76 13.03
N GLY A 305 -3.30 -3.48 12.73
CA GLY A 305 -4.34 -2.87 11.89
C GLY A 305 -3.88 -1.62 11.15
N ILE A 306 -4.66 -1.25 10.13
CA ILE A 306 -4.56 0.00 9.39
C ILE A 306 -5.89 0.72 9.55
N SER A 307 -5.83 2.02 9.83
CA SER A 307 -7.00 2.88 9.93
C SER A 307 -6.82 4.15 9.10
N SER A 308 -7.91 4.86 8.83
CA SER A 308 -7.85 6.10 8.07
C SER A 308 -8.98 7.07 8.40
N ILE A 309 -8.67 8.35 8.30
CA ILE A 309 -9.62 9.49 8.35
C ILE A 309 -9.71 10.06 6.93
N ASN A 310 -10.91 10.06 6.35
CA ASN A 310 -11.14 10.40 4.93
C ASN A 310 -11.39 11.90 4.67
N ASP A 311 -11.49 12.70 5.74
CA ASP A 311 -11.88 14.11 5.75
C ASP A 311 -10.87 14.94 6.57
N THR A 312 -9.63 14.95 6.11
CA THR A 312 -8.55 15.75 6.72
C THR A 312 -8.40 17.08 6.00
N ALA A 313 -8.25 18.17 6.76
CA ALA A 313 -7.66 19.41 6.30
C ALA A 313 -6.36 19.66 7.09
N LEU A 314 -5.32 20.11 6.39
CA LEU A 314 -4.03 20.43 7.00
C LEU A 314 -3.90 21.95 7.07
N ILE A 315 -3.69 22.48 8.27
CA ILE A 315 -3.49 23.91 8.50
C ILE A 315 -2.03 24.11 8.84
N THR A 316 -1.35 25.00 8.12
CA THR A 316 0.07 25.26 8.30
C THR A 316 0.29 26.69 8.72
N ILE A 317 0.97 26.84 9.86
CA ILE A 317 1.47 28.11 10.40
C ILE A 317 2.98 28.10 10.17
N GLN A 318 3.49 29.09 9.43
CA GLN A 318 4.92 29.16 9.11
C GLN A 318 5.43 30.60 9.19
N GLY A 319 6.69 30.78 9.59
CA GLY A 319 7.31 32.10 9.66
C GLY A 319 8.67 32.07 10.35
N LEU A 320 9.59 32.93 9.89
CA LEU A 320 10.91 33.07 10.53
C LEU A 320 10.80 33.63 11.95
N GLY A 321 9.75 34.41 12.24
CA GLY A 321 9.47 34.93 13.57
C GLY A 321 8.96 33.89 14.57
N MET A 322 8.78 32.62 14.16
CA MET A 322 8.47 31.52 15.09
C MET A 322 9.72 30.90 15.73
N VAL A 323 10.89 31.05 15.09
CA VAL A 323 12.12 30.35 15.50
C VAL A 323 12.60 30.86 16.87
N GLY A 324 12.70 29.96 17.85
CA GLY A 324 13.17 30.30 19.19
C GLY A 324 12.16 31.11 20.04
N VAL A 325 10.94 31.32 19.54
CA VAL A 325 9.89 32.03 20.28
C VAL A 325 9.09 31.04 21.13
N ILE A 326 9.25 31.14 22.44
CA ILE A 326 8.52 30.30 23.41
C ILE A 326 7.02 30.63 23.34
N GLY A 327 6.19 29.60 23.20
CA GLY A 327 4.74 29.70 23.41
C GLY A 327 3.88 29.86 22.16
N VAL A 328 4.45 29.84 20.95
CA VAL A 328 3.66 29.86 19.70
C VAL A 328 2.69 28.67 19.65
N ASN A 329 3.18 27.45 19.89
CA ASN A 329 2.33 26.25 19.94
C ASN A 329 1.25 26.34 21.03
N LYS A 330 1.56 26.93 22.19
CA LYS A 330 0.55 27.18 23.24
C LYS A 330 -0.59 28.06 22.70
N ARG A 331 -0.27 29.17 22.04
CA ARG A 331 -1.26 30.08 21.43
C ARG A 331 -2.09 29.38 20.37
N ILE A 332 -1.47 28.59 19.49
CA ILE A 332 -2.18 27.78 18.48
C ILE A 332 -3.21 26.87 19.17
N PHE A 333 -2.79 26.04 20.13
CA PHE A 333 -3.69 25.07 20.75
C PHE A 333 -4.73 25.72 21.67
N THR A 334 -4.41 26.81 22.36
CA THR A 334 -5.38 27.57 23.16
C THR A 334 -6.45 28.18 22.27
N ALA A 335 -6.08 28.87 21.19
CA ALA A 335 -7.04 29.51 20.30
C ALA A 335 -8.00 28.48 19.67
N LEU A 336 -7.50 27.30 19.28
CA LEU A 336 -8.34 26.23 18.74
C LEU A 336 -9.26 25.61 19.81
N ALA A 337 -8.72 25.31 21.00
CA ALA A 337 -9.48 24.72 22.09
C ALA A 337 -10.60 25.63 22.59
N ASP A 338 -10.35 26.93 22.73
CA ASP A 338 -11.34 27.94 23.15
C ASP A 338 -12.52 28.05 22.17
N ASN A 339 -12.34 27.58 20.94
CA ASN A 339 -13.36 27.54 19.89
C ASN A 339 -13.89 26.12 19.62
N GLY A 340 -13.58 25.15 20.47
CA GLY A 340 -14.07 23.77 20.36
C GLY A 340 -13.50 22.97 19.19
N ILE A 341 -12.36 23.41 18.62
CA ILE A 341 -11.73 22.72 17.48
C ILE A 341 -10.83 21.61 18.00
N SER A 342 -11.06 20.39 17.52
CA SER A 342 -10.25 19.21 17.86
C SER A 342 -9.15 18.99 16.83
N VAL A 343 -7.90 18.94 17.30
CA VAL A 343 -6.72 18.58 16.51
C VAL A 343 -6.38 17.11 16.75
N PHE A 344 -6.21 16.34 15.69
CA PHE A 344 -5.87 14.90 15.80
C PHE A 344 -4.46 14.56 15.27
N LEU A 345 -3.81 15.48 14.56
CA LEU A 345 -2.46 15.30 14.03
C LEU A 345 -1.67 16.59 14.19
N VAL A 346 -0.41 16.48 14.61
CA VAL A 346 0.52 17.61 14.70
C VAL A 346 1.84 17.17 14.08
N SER A 347 2.36 18.00 13.17
CA SER A 347 3.64 17.80 12.49
C SER A 347 4.41 19.12 12.54
N GLN A 348 5.48 19.16 13.34
CA GLN A 348 6.33 20.34 13.47
C GLN A 348 7.71 20.06 12.89
N ALA A 349 8.25 21.02 12.13
CA ALA A 349 9.64 20.97 11.68
C ALA A 349 10.58 21.20 12.87
N SER A 350 11.71 20.49 12.92
CA SER A 350 12.71 20.63 14.00
C SER A 350 13.34 22.04 14.08
N SER A 351 13.28 22.80 12.98
CA SER A 351 13.66 24.21 12.92
C SER A 351 12.67 25.16 13.60
N GLU A 352 11.52 24.65 14.06
CA GLU A 352 10.40 25.40 14.70
C GLU A 352 9.79 26.53 13.86
N ASN A 353 10.20 26.68 12.60
CA ASN A 353 9.70 27.69 11.68
C ASN A 353 8.35 27.33 11.03
N SER A 354 7.85 26.11 11.25
CA SER A 354 6.59 25.63 10.69
C SER A 354 5.95 24.57 11.57
N THR A 355 4.64 24.73 11.80
CA THR A 355 3.76 23.79 12.48
C THR A 355 2.54 23.52 11.61
N SER A 356 2.35 22.26 11.22
CA SER A 356 1.16 21.78 10.53
C SER A 356 0.26 21.00 11.48
N ILE A 357 -1.03 21.28 11.45
CA ILE A 357 -2.05 20.62 12.28
C ILE A 357 -3.14 20.00 11.41
N GLY A 358 -3.53 18.77 11.74
CA GLY A 358 -4.64 18.07 11.10
C GLY A 358 -5.93 18.28 11.87
N VAL A 359 -6.94 18.82 11.18
CA VAL A 359 -8.32 18.98 11.68
C VAL A 359 -9.31 18.33 10.71
N ARG A 360 -10.57 18.13 11.14
CA ARG A 360 -11.61 17.70 10.22
C ARG A 360 -11.91 18.82 9.22
N THR A 361 -12.23 18.45 7.98
CA THR A 361 -12.51 19.40 6.90
C THR A 361 -13.55 20.46 7.27
N GLN A 362 -14.60 20.09 8.02
CA GLN A 362 -15.65 20.99 8.48
C GLN A 362 -15.14 22.10 9.44
N ASP A 363 -14.08 21.82 10.20
CA ASP A 363 -13.57 22.73 11.23
C ASP A 363 -12.51 23.68 10.65
N ALA A 364 -12.05 23.43 9.41
CA ALA A 364 -10.94 24.16 8.78
C ALA A 364 -11.22 25.66 8.55
N PRO A 365 -12.41 26.10 8.07
CA PRO A 365 -12.69 27.53 7.89
C PRO A 365 -12.66 28.31 9.21
N LEU A 366 -13.24 27.73 10.28
CA LEU A 366 -13.22 28.34 11.61
C LEU A 366 -11.79 28.40 12.16
N SER A 367 -11.04 27.30 12.00
CA SER A 367 -9.65 27.20 12.44
C SER A 367 -8.77 28.27 11.79
N GLN A 368 -8.88 28.47 10.48
CA GLN A 368 -8.14 29.52 9.77
C GLN A 368 -8.49 30.90 10.31
N ARG A 369 -9.79 31.20 10.46
CA ARG A 369 -10.24 32.51 10.95
C ARG A 369 -9.71 32.81 12.36
N VAL A 370 -9.77 31.83 13.25
CA VAL A 370 -9.35 31.96 14.65
C VAL A 370 -7.84 32.15 14.73
N LEU A 371 -7.05 31.35 14.00
CA LEU A 371 -5.59 31.46 13.99
C LEU A 371 -5.11 32.74 13.31
N SER A 372 -5.72 33.16 12.20
CA SER A 372 -5.39 34.44 11.56
C SER A 372 -5.67 35.62 12.47
N LYS A 373 -6.72 35.54 13.32
CA LYS A 373 -7.00 36.56 14.32
C LYS A 373 -5.98 36.53 15.46
N GLU A 374 -5.62 35.35 15.95
CA GLU A 374 -4.64 35.19 17.04
C GLU A 374 -3.25 35.72 16.68
N PHE A 375 -2.82 35.54 15.42
CA PHE A 375 -1.51 35.94 14.91
C PHE A 375 -1.54 37.17 14.00
N ALA A 376 -2.61 37.97 14.04
CA ALA A 376 -2.81 39.08 13.10
C ALA A 376 -1.66 40.09 13.09
N LYS A 377 -1.09 40.39 14.27
CA LYS A 377 0.03 41.33 14.41
C LYS A 377 1.32 40.80 13.79
N GLU A 378 1.62 39.52 14.03
CA GLU A 378 2.79 38.86 13.49
C GLU A 378 2.71 38.70 11.98
N ILE A 379 1.50 38.50 11.44
CA ILE A 379 1.24 38.49 10.01
C ILE A 379 1.46 39.87 9.39
N GLU A 380 0.92 40.93 10.02
CA GLU A 380 1.11 42.32 9.57
C GLU A 380 2.60 42.73 9.58
N MET A 381 3.36 42.27 10.58
CA MET A 381 4.79 42.51 10.70
C MET A 381 5.65 41.63 9.77
N GLY A 382 5.06 40.70 9.02
CA GLY A 382 5.78 39.74 8.16
C GLY A 382 6.63 38.72 8.93
N SER A 383 6.38 38.57 10.24
CA SER A 383 7.07 37.60 11.11
C SER A 383 6.47 36.20 10.99
N ILE A 384 5.17 36.12 10.70
CA ILE A 384 4.42 34.90 10.37
C ILE A 384 3.75 35.12 9.01
N ASN A 385 3.69 34.09 8.18
CA ASN A 385 3.00 34.14 6.90
C ASN A 385 1.48 33.98 7.09
N GLU A 386 0.69 34.27 6.07
CA GLU A 386 -0.73 33.93 6.09
C GLU A 386 -0.96 32.44 6.38
N ILE A 387 -2.01 32.14 7.16
CA ILE A 387 -2.35 30.78 7.57
C ILE A 387 -2.86 29.99 6.37
N ILE A 388 -2.12 28.93 6.01
CA ILE A 388 -2.39 28.10 4.83
C ILE A 388 -3.30 26.95 5.23
N VAL A 389 -4.31 26.65 4.40
CA VAL A 389 -5.18 25.49 4.58
C VAL A 389 -5.19 24.65 3.31
N GLU A 390 -4.87 23.38 3.45
CA GLU A 390 -4.94 22.39 2.38
C GLU A 390 -6.12 21.44 2.61
N TYR A 391 -6.98 21.33 1.60
CA TYR A 391 -8.17 20.49 1.57
C TYR A 391 -7.95 19.22 0.73
N ASP A 392 -8.96 18.36 0.67
CA ASP A 392 -8.94 17.10 -0.11
C ASP A 392 -7.80 16.15 0.30
N LEU A 393 -7.52 16.09 1.59
CA LEU A 393 -6.55 15.21 2.20
C LEU A 393 -7.22 14.08 2.99
N ALA A 394 -6.46 13.01 3.21
CA ALA A 394 -6.82 11.90 4.07
C ALA A 394 -5.62 11.50 4.93
N THR A 395 -5.89 11.10 6.17
CA THR A 395 -4.88 10.59 7.10
C THR A 395 -4.96 9.08 7.12
N ILE A 396 -3.82 8.41 7.03
CA ILE A 396 -3.69 6.96 7.16
C ILE A 396 -2.77 6.66 8.33
N ALA A 397 -3.13 5.67 9.14
CA ALA A 397 -2.36 5.24 10.29
C ALA A 397 -2.17 3.72 10.26
N VAL A 398 -0.94 3.29 10.56
CA VAL A 398 -0.57 1.89 10.79
C VAL A 398 -0.35 1.72 12.28
N VAL A 399 -1.05 0.77 12.88
CA VAL A 399 -1.06 0.55 14.33
C VAL A 399 -0.53 -0.82 14.69
N GLY A 400 0.33 -0.87 15.69
CA GLY A 400 0.92 -2.10 16.20
C GLY A 400 1.84 -1.84 17.39
N GLN A 401 2.05 -2.85 18.23
CA GLN A 401 2.99 -2.75 19.33
C GLN A 401 4.46 -2.84 18.90
N ASN A 402 5.31 -2.19 19.69
CA ASN A 402 6.76 -2.37 19.66
C ASN A 402 7.44 -1.98 18.33
N MET A 403 6.84 -1.09 17.52
CA MET A 403 7.45 -0.70 16.24
C MET A 403 8.80 0.01 16.42
N LYS A 404 9.00 0.70 17.55
CA LYS A 404 10.26 1.35 17.95
C LYS A 404 11.48 0.42 17.95
N HIS A 405 11.28 -0.84 18.30
CA HIS A 405 12.36 -1.82 18.42
C HIS A 405 12.49 -2.71 17.18
N VAL A 406 11.69 -2.47 16.14
CA VAL A 406 11.79 -3.19 14.87
C VAL A 406 12.19 -2.24 13.73
N PRO A 407 13.50 -2.19 13.41
CA PRO A 407 13.97 -1.44 12.26
C PRO A 407 13.25 -1.87 10.96
N GLY A 408 12.92 -0.90 10.11
CA GLY A 408 12.38 -1.14 8.78
C GLY A 408 10.86 -1.08 8.67
N VAL A 409 10.08 -1.02 9.75
CA VAL A 409 8.61 -0.86 9.68
C VAL A 409 8.22 0.46 9.02
N ALA A 410 8.77 1.59 9.50
CA ALA A 410 8.55 2.90 8.88
C ALA A 410 9.04 2.94 7.43
N GLY A 411 10.22 2.38 7.16
CA GLY A 411 10.78 2.27 5.81
C GLY A 411 9.91 1.44 4.86
N LYS A 412 9.31 0.35 5.35
CA LYS A 412 8.33 -0.46 4.62
C LYS A 412 7.06 0.33 4.35
N PHE A 413 6.51 1.02 5.34
CA PHE A 413 5.31 1.84 5.20
C PHE A 413 5.48 2.94 4.15
N PHE A 414 6.48 3.81 4.31
CA PHE A 414 6.74 4.89 3.36
C PHE A 414 7.26 4.40 2.01
N GLY A 415 8.07 3.33 2.00
CA GLY A 415 8.55 2.71 0.77
C GLY A 415 7.41 2.10 -0.05
N THR A 416 6.40 1.51 0.61
CA THR A 416 5.19 1.00 -0.06
C THR A 416 4.38 2.14 -0.67
N LEU A 417 4.19 3.26 0.04
CA LEU A 417 3.54 4.45 -0.52
C LEU A 417 4.32 5.02 -1.72
N GLY A 418 5.66 5.15 -1.59
CA GLY A 418 6.53 5.65 -2.64
C GLY A 418 6.51 4.79 -3.91
N ARG A 419 6.64 3.46 -3.78
CA ARG A 419 6.48 2.51 -4.91
C ARG A 419 5.09 2.58 -5.53
N GLY A 420 4.07 2.92 -4.75
CA GLY A 420 2.71 3.18 -5.21
C GLY A 420 2.54 4.53 -5.95
N GLY A 421 3.57 5.37 -6.02
CA GLY A 421 3.50 6.72 -6.57
C GLY A 421 2.65 7.68 -5.72
N ILE A 422 2.58 7.46 -4.40
CA ILE A 422 1.79 8.24 -3.46
C ILE A 422 2.72 9.14 -2.66
N SER A 423 2.59 10.46 -2.85
CA SER A 423 3.32 11.45 -2.07
C SER A 423 2.72 11.60 -0.67
N VAL A 424 3.60 11.72 0.33
CA VAL A 424 3.25 12.07 1.71
C VAL A 424 3.33 13.58 1.88
N VAL A 425 2.27 14.18 2.41
CA VAL A 425 2.16 15.64 2.63
C VAL A 425 2.67 16.01 4.03
N ALA A 426 2.23 15.26 5.04
CA ALA A 426 2.65 15.43 6.43
C ALA A 426 2.76 14.05 7.09
N LEU A 427 3.57 13.98 8.16
CA LEU A 427 3.78 12.74 8.92
C LEU A 427 3.71 13.03 10.42
N ALA A 428 3.23 12.05 11.17
CA ALA A 428 3.25 12.09 12.63
C ALA A 428 3.60 10.71 13.18
N GLN A 429 4.66 10.67 14.00
CA GLN A 429 5.13 9.49 14.71
C GLN A 429 5.52 9.91 16.12
N GLY A 430 4.86 9.34 17.12
CA GLY A 430 5.12 9.61 18.54
C GLY A 430 6.25 8.73 19.09
N ALA A 431 6.78 9.12 20.26
CA ALA A 431 7.88 8.40 20.94
C ALA A 431 7.53 6.99 21.45
N SER A 432 6.23 6.68 21.56
CA SER A 432 5.70 5.35 21.89
C SER A 432 5.66 4.40 20.70
N GLU A 433 5.75 4.92 19.46
CA GLU A 433 5.66 4.21 18.18
C GLU A 433 4.65 3.05 18.16
N THR A 434 3.49 3.24 18.79
CA THR A 434 2.32 2.35 18.62
C THR A 434 1.52 2.67 17.36
N ASN A 435 1.87 3.79 16.72
CA ASN A 435 1.22 4.33 15.55
C ASN A 435 2.24 5.09 14.68
N ILE A 436 2.19 4.84 13.37
CA ILE A 436 2.83 5.67 12.34
C ILE A 436 1.72 6.19 11.44
N SER A 437 1.59 7.50 11.35
CA SER A 437 0.53 8.14 10.58
C SER A 437 1.08 9.15 9.57
N CYS A 438 0.38 9.29 8.45
CA CYS A 438 0.71 10.26 7.43
C CYS A 438 -0.51 10.78 6.70
N VAL A 439 -0.40 12.01 6.19
CA VAL A 439 -1.41 12.69 5.38
C VAL A 439 -1.06 12.53 3.91
N ILE A 440 -2.05 12.15 3.10
CA ILE A 440 -1.92 11.99 1.65
C ILE A 440 -3.11 12.64 0.93
N ALA A 441 -3.01 12.83 -0.38
CA ALA A 441 -4.15 13.26 -1.18
C ALA A 441 -5.30 12.24 -1.11
N LYS A 442 -6.53 12.70 -0.84
CA LYS A 442 -7.73 11.86 -0.63
C LYS A 442 -8.02 10.93 -1.80
N ARG A 443 -7.76 11.36 -3.04
CA ARG A 443 -7.90 10.55 -4.27
C ARG A 443 -7.07 9.25 -4.23
N ASN A 444 -5.98 9.23 -3.46
CA ASN A 444 -5.09 8.07 -3.33
C ASN A 444 -5.46 7.15 -2.15
N LEU A 445 -6.43 7.52 -1.30
CA LEU A 445 -6.75 6.79 -0.06
C LEU A 445 -7.01 5.30 -0.30
N LYS A 446 -7.91 4.97 -1.24
CA LYS A 446 -8.21 3.57 -1.57
C LYS A 446 -6.99 2.82 -2.07
N LYS A 447 -6.17 3.43 -2.93
CA LYS A 447 -4.93 2.83 -3.45
C LYS A 447 -3.96 2.58 -2.30
N ALA A 448 -3.74 3.58 -1.44
CA ALA A 448 -2.85 3.51 -0.29
C ALA A 448 -3.25 2.39 0.67
N LEU A 449 -4.53 2.32 1.08
CA LEU A 449 -5.00 1.28 2.00
C LEU A 449 -4.81 -0.13 1.43
N ASN A 450 -5.05 -0.34 0.13
CA ASN A 450 -4.83 -1.65 -0.51
C ASN A 450 -3.34 -2.02 -0.49
N ILE A 451 -2.46 -1.14 -0.99
CA ILE A 451 -1.02 -1.48 -1.06
C ILE A 451 -0.39 -1.66 0.33
N ILE A 452 -0.84 -0.89 1.33
CA ILE A 452 -0.36 -1.03 2.71
C ILE A 452 -0.89 -2.34 3.30
N HIS A 453 -2.18 -2.66 3.13
CA HIS A 453 -2.76 -3.90 3.65
C HIS A 453 -2.11 -5.13 3.03
N ASP A 454 -1.95 -5.15 1.70
CA ASP A 454 -1.29 -6.23 0.99
C ASP A 454 0.15 -6.43 1.50
N SER A 455 0.89 -5.31 1.66
CA SER A 455 2.28 -5.32 2.10
C SER A 455 2.45 -5.81 3.54
N PHE A 456 1.54 -5.47 4.46
CA PHE A 456 1.67 -5.80 5.89
C PHE A 456 0.94 -7.09 6.31
N PHE A 457 -0.15 -7.47 5.65
CA PHE A 457 -1.03 -8.56 6.12
C PHE A 457 -1.16 -9.75 5.18
N LEU A 458 -1.10 -9.55 3.86
CA LEU A 458 -1.40 -10.62 2.89
C LEU A 458 -0.17 -11.31 2.36
N SER A 459 0.92 -10.60 2.15
CA SER A 459 2.11 -11.21 1.56
C SER A 459 3.21 -11.43 2.61
N PRO A 460 3.44 -12.70 3.05
CA PRO A 460 4.74 -13.06 3.64
C PRO A 460 5.85 -13.03 2.57
N TYR A 461 5.46 -12.81 1.32
CA TYR A 461 6.32 -12.78 0.16
C TYR A 461 6.45 -11.36 -0.38
N GLN A 462 7.57 -11.05 -1.00
CA GLN A 462 7.64 -9.95 -1.95
C GLN A 462 6.95 -10.40 -3.23
N GLU A 463 6.12 -9.57 -3.85
CA GLU A 463 5.48 -9.91 -5.13
C GLU A 463 6.07 -9.09 -6.28
N LEU A 464 6.28 -9.76 -7.41
CA LEU A 464 6.73 -9.15 -8.67
C LEU A 464 5.71 -9.51 -9.76
N ASN A 465 5.19 -8.49 -10.45
CA ASN A 465 4.11 -8.66 -11.43
C ASN A 465 4.66 -8.44 -12.84
N LEU A 466 4.66 -9.49 -13.66
CA LEU A 466 5.35 -9.50 -14.95
C LEU A 466 4.38 -9.40 -16.12
N PHE A 467 4.73 -8.54 -17.08
CA PHE A 467 4.14 -8.48 -18.41
C PHE A 467 5.16 -9.01 -19.41
N VAL A 468 4.96 -10.24 -19.90
CA VAL A 468 5.91 -10.90 -20.82
C VAL A 468 5.44 -10.72 -22.25
N ILE A 469 6.17 -9.92 -23.02
CA ILE A 469 5.89 -9.65 -24.44
C ILE A 469 6.86 -10.42 -25.32
N GLY A 470 6.31 -11.25 -26.19
CA GLY A 470 7.04 -12.15 -27.08
C GLY A 470 7.12 -13.57 -26.52
N THR A 471 6.22 -14.45 -26.94
CA THR A 471 6.22 -15.88 -26.60
C THR A 471 7.07 -16.72 -27.56
N GLY A 472 8.09 -16.12 -28.19
CA GLY A 472 8.99 -16.78 -29.14
C GLY A 472 10.03 -17.66 -28.44
N THR A 473 11.18 -17.88 -29.08
CA THR A 473 12.21 -18.80 -28.57
C THR A 473 12.73 -18.41 -27.19
N VAL A 474 13.00 -17.12 -26.94
CA VAL A 474 13.48 -16.64 -25.63
C VAL A 474 12.35 -16.60 -24.60
N GLY A 475 11.22 -15.96 -24.92
CA GLY A 475 10.12 -15.79 -23.96
C GLY A 475 9.48 -17.11 -23.51
N SER A 476 9.34 -18.10 -24.40
CA SER A 476 8.84 -19.42 -24.00
C SER A 476 9.78 -20.15 -23.03
N LYS A 477 11.11 -20.02 -23.22
CA LYS A 477 12.11 -20.57 -22.30
C LYS A 477 12.14 -19.81 -20.98
N LEU A 478 11.96 -18.48 -21.00
CA LEU A 478 11.82 -17.67 -19.80
C LEU A 478 10.63 -18.11 -18.96
N LEU A 479 9.45 -18.24 -19.56
CA LEU A 479 8.23 -18.70 -18.87
C LEU A 479 8.43 -20.12 -18.28
N ALA A 480 9.12 -21.00 -18.99
CA ALA A 480 9.47 -22.33 -18.47
C ALA A 480 10.43 -22.27 -17.27
N GLN A 481 11.44 -21.40 -17.29
CA GLN A 481 12.37 -21.19 -16.17
C GLN A 481 11.66 -20.61 -14.94
N ILE A 482 10.79 -19.61 -15.13
CA ILE A 482 9.96 -19.04 -14.07
C ILE A 482 9.09 -20.13 -13.43
N ARG A 483 8.43 -20.97 -14.26
CA ARG A 483 7.61 -22.08 -13.77
C ARG A 483 8.43 -23.06 -12.92
N GLN A 484 9.64 -23.41 -13.37
CA GLN A 484 10.51 -24.35 -12.66
C GLN A 484 11.00 -23.79 -11.31
N GLN A 485 11.26 -22.49 -11.22
CA GLN A 485 11.83 -21.84 -10.03
C GLN A 485 10.79 -21.31 -9.05
N ARG A 486 9.50 -21.32 -9.43
CA ARG A 486 8.40 -20.73 -8.64
C ARG A 486 8.40 -21.19 -7.19
N HIS A 487 8.44 -22.50 -6.94
CA HIS A 487 8.39 -23.06 -5.58
C HIS A 487 9.63 -22.69 -4.76
N ILE A 488 10.81 -22.72 -5.37
CA ILE A 488 12.08 -22.37 -4.71
C ILE A 488 12.08 -20.90 -4.30
N LEU A 489 11.66 -20.00 -5.20
CA LEU A 489 11.58 -18.57 -4.93
C LEU A 489 10.57 -18.25 -3.81
N GLU A 490 9.41 -18.89 -3.83
CA GLU A 490 8.37 -18.70 -2.81
C GLU A 490 8.87 -19.21 -1.43
N GLU A 491 9.47 -20.40 -1.36
CA GLU A 491 9.90 -20.99 -0.09
C GLU A 491 11.16 -20.34 0.49
N GLN A 492 12.22 -20.22 -0.32
CA GLN A 492 13.56 -19.85 0.13
C GLN A 492 13.79 -18.35 0.12
N ASN A 493 13.35 -17.66 -0.95
CA ASN A 493 13.60 -16.23 -1.12
C ASN A 493 12.41 -15.35 -0.72
N LYS A 494 11.31 -15.98 -0.31
CA LYS A 494 10.04 -15.31 -0.04
C LYS A 494 9.63 -14.39 -1.20
N LEU A 495 9.85 -14.79 -2.46
CA LEU A 495 9.46 -14.03 -3.65
C LEU A 495 8.40 -14.81 -4.43
N LYS A 496 7.28 -14.14 -4.70
CA LYS A 496 6.24 -14.64 -5.59
C LYS A 496 6.25 -13.87 -6.91
N ILE A 497 6.38 -14.59 -8.01
CA ILE A 497 6.35 -14.02 -9.37
C ILE A 497 4.97 -14.30 -9.98
N ASN A 498 4.20 -13.24 -10.21
CA ASN A 498 2.89 -13.32 -10.86
C ASN A 498 3.02 -12.91 -12.32
N ILE A 499 2.59 -13.77 -13.25
CA ILE A 499 2.47 -13.39 -14.66
C ILE A 499 1.10 -12.75 -14.85
N VAL A 500 1.07 -11.43 -15.06
CA VAL A 500 -0.19 -10.66 -15.14
C VAL A 500 -0.52 -10.24 -16.58
N GLY A 501 0.42 -10.40 -17.50
CA GLY A 501 0.15 -10.27 -18.93
C GLY A 501 1.10 -11.08 -19.80
N ILE A 502 0.57 -11.67 -20.87
CA ILE A 502 1.34 -12.36 -21.91
C ILE A 502 0.84 -11.86 -23.26
N ALA A 503 1.75 -11.44 -24.13
CA ALA A 503 1.38 -11.06 -25.50
C ALA A 503 2.37 -11.57 -26.55
N ASN A 504 1.86 -11.82 -27.75
CA ASN A 504 2.65 -12.07 -28.94
C ASN A 504 2.15 -11.20 -30.11
N GLY A 505 2.68 -11.39 -31.30
CA GLY A 505 2.30 -10.57 -32.47
C GLY A 505 0.84 -10.74 -32.94
N ARG A 506 0.08 -11.68 -32.37
CA ARG A 506 -1.31 -11.99 -32.77
C ARG A 506 -2.29 -11.71 -31.64
N LYS A 507 -1.97 -12.16 -30.42
CA LYS A 507 -2.87 -12.19 -29.26
C LYS A 507 -2.20 -11.62 -28.01
N ALA A 508 -3.00 -11.01 -27.15
CA ALA A 508 -2.60 -10.48 -25.85
C ALA A 508 -3.63 -10.87 -24.79
N LEU A 509 -3.15 -11.31 -23.62
CA LEU A 509 -3.96 -11.72 -22.48
C LEU A 509 -3.46 -11.01 -21.23
N PHE A 510 -4.38 -10.45 -20.45
CA PHE A 510 -4.10 -9.70 -19.23
C PHE A 510 -5.03 -10.16 -18.10
N SER A 511 -4.47 -10.40 -16.92
CA SER A 511 -5.22 -10.80 -15.72
C SER A 511 -4.55 -10.24 -14.47
N ARG A 512 -5.30 -9.51 -13.64
CA ARG A 512 -4.78 -9.00 -12.36
C ARG A 512 -4.51 -10.11 -11.36
N ASP A 513 -5.30 -11.19 -11.40
CA ASP A 513 -5.19 -12.33 -10.49
C ASP A 513 -4.07 -13.30 -10.91
N GLY A 514 -3.40 -13.02 -12.03
CA GLY A 514 -2.37 -13.85 -12.63
C GLY A 514 -2.90 -14.73 -13.75
N ILE A 515 -1.98 -15.20 -14.58
CA ILE A 515 -2.18 -16.11 -15.70
C ILE A 515 -1.45 -17.41 -15.36
N PRO A 516 -2.15 -18.55 -15.29
CA PRO A 516 -1.51 -19.86 -15.11
C PRO A 516 -0.46 -20.12 -16.18
N LEU A 517 0.67 -20.70 -15.79
CA LEU A 517 1.76 -21.04 -16.71
C LEU A 517 1.54 -22.41 -17.36
N GLU A 518 0.64 -23.22 -16.81
CA GLU A 518 0.11 -24.43 -17.42
C GLU A 518 -0.75 -24.05 -18.63
N ASP A 519 -0.41 -24.60 -19.80
CA ASP A 519 -1.12 -24.39 -21.06
C ASP A 519 -1.34 -22.90 -21.44
N TYR A 520 -0.43 -22.03 -20.99
CA TYR A 520 -0.54 -20.57 -21.18
C TYR A 520 -0.69 -20.17 -22.65
N TYR A 521 -0.06 -20.94 -23.56
CA TYR A 521 -0.09 -20.66 -24.99
C TYR A 521 -1.48 -20.90 -25.59
N ASP A 522 -2.12 -22.02 -25.24
CA ASP A 522 -3.47 -22.34 -25.72
C ASP A 522 -4.50 -21.37 -25.15
N ASN A 523 -4.35 -21.01 -23.86
CA ASN A 523 -5.16 -19.98 -23.23
C ASN A 523 -5.01 -18.61 -23.93
N LEU A 524 -3.76 -18.19 -24.21
CA LEU A 524 -3.49 -16.96 -24.96
C LEU A 524 -4.12 -16.96 -26.35
N MET A 525 -4.05 -18.08 -27.07
CA MET A 525 -4.59 -18.17 -28.42
C MET A 525 -6.12 -18.20 -28.44
N THR A 526 -6.73 -18.85 -27.45
CA THR A 526 -8.19 -19.04 -27.35
C THR A 526 -8.89 -17.81 -26.76
N ASN A 527 -8.42 -17.34 -25.61
CA ASN A 527 -9.07 -16.28 -24.82
C ASN A 527 -8.42 -14.90 -24.98
N GLY A 528 -7.25 -14.83 -25.63
CA GLY A 528 -6.55 -13.56 -25.84
C GLY A 528 -7.28 -12.63 -26.81
N MET A 529 -7.14 -11.33 -26.57
CA MET A 529 -7.60 -10.26 -27.44
C MET A 529 -6.60 -10.03 -28.58
N LYS A 530 -6.98 -9.33 -29.65
CA LYS A 530 -6.05 -8.98 -30.75
C LYS A 530 -4.94 -8.06 -30.22
N SER A 531 -3.69 -8.44 -30.43
CA SER A 531 -2.52 -7.71 -29.91
C SER A 531 -2.18 -6.47 -30.74
N SER A 532 -1.86 -5.36 -30.08
CA SER A 532 -1.18 -4.19 -30.67
C SER A 532 -0.30 -3.49 -29.61
N PRO A 533 0.75 -2.75 -30.01
CA PRO A 533 1.58 -1.98 -29.08
C PRO A 533 0.78 -1.01 -28.20
N GLU A 534 -0.22 -0.33 -28.78
CA GLU A 534 -1.08 0.63 -28.09
C GLU A 534 -1.93 -0.07 -27.03
N LEU A 535 -2.55 -1.20 -27.41
CA LEU A 535 -3.34 -2.02 -26.48
C LEU A 535 -2.48 -2.51 -25.30
N ILE A 536 -1.26 -3.00 -25.58
CA ILE A 536 -0.34 -3.48 -24.54
C ILE A 536 -0.02 -2.35 -23.57
N ARG A 537 0.36 -1.16 -24.07
CA ARG A 537 0.62 0.01 -23.24
C ARG A 537 -0.60 0.38 -22.39
N ASP A 538 -1.75 0.52 -23.02
CA ASP A 538 -2.94 1.07 -22.37
C ASP A 538 -3.48 0.13 -21.30
N GLU A 539 -3.49 -1.19 -21.54
CA GLU A 539 -3.91 -2.17 -20.52
C GLU A 539 -2.91 -2.26 -19.37
N ILE A 540 -1.58 -2.21 -19.61
CA ILE A 540 -0.58 -2.17 -18.54
C ILE A 540 -0.79 -0.94 -17.65
N LEU A 541 -0.93 0.24 -18.26
CA LEU A 541 -1.09 1.49 -17.52
C LEU A 541 -2.42 1.55 -16.76
N LYS A 542 -3.50 1.02 -17.35
CA LYS A 542 -4.83 0.89 -16.73
C LYS A 542 -4.81 -0.10 -15.56
N MET A 543 -4.07 -1.20 -15.68
CA MET A 543 -3.92 -2.18 -14.61
C MET A 543 -3.22 -1.57 -13.40
N ASN A 544 -2.26 -0.65 -13.57
CA ASN A 544 -1.65 0.13 -12.48
C ASN A 544 -1.21 -0.73 -11.28
N ILE A 545 -0.58 -1.87 -11.59
CA ILE A 545 -0.15 -2.87 -10.61
C ILE A 545 1.19 -2.46 -10.00
N PHE A 546 1.39 -2.73 -8.72
CA PHE A 546 2.64 -2.45 -8.00
C PHE A 546 3.73 -3.46 -8.36
N ASN A 547 5.01 -3.09 -8.19
CA ASN A 547 6.16 -3.94 -8.53
C ASN A 547 6.05 -4.55 -9.94
N ALA A 548 5.61 -3.73 -10.91
CA ALA A 548 5.39 -4.15 -12.28
C ALA A 548 6.71 -4.18 -13.06
N VAL A 549 6.93 -5.27 -13.78
CA VAL A 549 8.06 -5.45 -14.69
C VAL A 549 7.53 -5.78 -16.09
N PHE A 550 7.87 -4.93 -17.04
CA PHE A 550 7.68 -5.18 -18.46
C PHE A 550 8.88 -5.93 -19.01
N VAL A 551 8.63 -7.12 -19.56
CA VAL A 551 9.67 -8.00 -20.09
C VAL A 551 9.52 -8.10 -21.61
N ASP A 552 10.44 -7.50 -22.34
CA ASP A 552 10.46 -7.55 -23.81
C ASP A 552 11.42 -8.63 -24.32
N CYS A 553 10.85 -9.71 -24.85
CA CYS A 553 11.56 -10.81 -25.50
C CYS A 553 11.38 -10.77 -27.04
N THR A 554 11.04 -9.62 -27.60
CA THR A 554 10.86 -9.40 -29.04
C THR A 554 12.07 -8.74 -29.69
N ALA A 555 12.04 -8.63 -31.02
CA ALA A 555 12.96 -7.80 -31.81
C ALA A 555 12.21 -6.64 -32.50
N SER A 556 11.14 -6.13 -31.87
CA SER A 556 10.24 -5.15 -32.48
C SER A 556 10.54 -3.72 -32.04
N GLN A 557 10.69 -2.80 -33.01
CA GLN A 557 10.83 -1.36 -32.73
C GLN A 557 9.60 -0.81 -32.02
N ALA A 558 8.40 -1.14 -32.51
CA ALA A 558 7.14 -0.63 -31.97
C ALA A 558 6.89 -1.05 -30.51
N ILE A 559 7.48 -2.16 -30.05
CA ILE A 559 7.45 -2.56 -28.64
C ILE A 559 8.48 -1.77 -27.83
N SER A 560 9.69 -1.56 -28.38
CA SER A 560 10.73 -0.77 -27.71
C SER A 560 10.35 0.71 -27.52
N ASP A 561 9.52 1.26 -28.42
CA ASP A 561 9.01 2.64 -28.32
C ASP A 561 8.08 2.85 -27.11
N LEU A 562 7.54 1.77 -26.54
CA LEU A 562 6.66 1.86 -25.37
C LEU A 562 7.43 2.17 -24.08
N TYR A 563 8.74 1.89 -24.03
CA TYR A 563 9.49 1.85 -22.77
C TYR A 563 9.42 3.16 -21.99
N ALA A 564 9.60 4.31 -22.66
CA ALA A 564 9.58 5.61 -22.00
C ALA A 564 8.23 5.87 -21.29
N SER A 565 7.12 5.52 -21.96
CA SER A 565 5.78 5.69 -21.40
C SER A 565 5.55 4.80 -20.17
N LEU A 566 6.06 3.57 -20.18
CA LEU A 566 5.94 2.62 -19.09
C LEU A 566 6.81 3.01 -17.88
N ILE A 567 8.08 3.35 -18.14
CA ILE A 567 9.04 3.77 -17.10
C ILE A 567 8.57 5.04 -16.39
N SER A 568 7.98 5.99 -17.13
CA SER A 568 7.41 7.22 -16.57
C SER A 568 6.22 6.98 -15.62
N ARG A 569 5.64 5.79 -15.66
CA ARG A 569 4.49 5.35 -14.85
C ARG A 569 4.86 4.25 -13.86
N ASN A 570 6.12 4.22 -13.42
CA ASN A 570 6.66 3.32 -12.40
C ASN A 570 6.69 1.82 -12.79
N VAL A 571 6.77 1.50 -14.08
CA VAL A 571 6.97 0.12 -14.57
C VAL A 571 8.45 -0.07 -14.91
N SER A 572 9.11 -1.07 -14.31
CA SER A 572 10.49 -1.41 -14.67
C SER A 572 10.52 -2.17 -16.00
N VAL A 573 11.59 -2.02 -16.78
CA VAL A 573 11.75 -2.69 -18.08
C VAL A 573 12.96 -3.62 -18.04
N VAL A 574 12.76 -4.88 -18.40
CA VAL A 574 13.81 -5.86 -18.70
C VAL A 574 13.67 -6.24 -20.17
N THR A 575 14.76 -6.23 -20.92
CA THR A 575 14.67 -6.48 -22.36
C THR A 575 15.82 -7.29 -22.93
N ALA A 576 15.48 -8.20 -23.85
CA ALA A 576 16.41 -8.82 -24.79
C ALA A 576 16.41 -8.13 -26.17
N ASN A 577 15.59 -7.09 -26.32
CA ASN A 577 15.51 -6.27 -27.51
C ASN A 577 16.63 -5.22 -27.50
N LYS A 578 17.58 -5.37 -28.43
CA LYS A 578 18.76 -4.51 -28.56
C LYS A 578 18.44 -3.11 -29.08
N ILE A 579 17.26 -2.92 -29.67
CA ILE A 579 16.90 -1.71 -30.40
C ILE A 579 16.99 -0.47 -29.50
N ALA A 580 16.31 -0.46 -28.34
CA ALA A 580 16.32 0.72 -27.46
C ALA A 580 17.71 1.07 -26.92
N ALA A 581 18.54 0.05 -26.62
CA ALA A 581 19.88 0.29 -26.06
C ALA A 581 20.89 0.75 -27.13
N SER A 582 20.65 0.44 -28.40
CA SER A 582 21.51 0.79 -29.55
C SER A 582 20.90 1.83 -30.51
N SER A 583 19.73 2.39 -30.19
CA SER A 583 19.13 3.53 -30.92
C SER A 583 19.94 4.81 -30.68
N ASP A 584 19.47 5.94 -31.20
CA ASP A 584 20.05 7.26 -30.94
C ASP A 584 20.41 7.47 -29.45
N TYR A 585 21.57 8.05 -29.18
CA TYR A 585 22.07 8.24 -27.82
C TYR A 585 21.09 9.02 -26.94
N LYS A 586 20.38 9.99 -27.53
CA LYS A 586 19.34 10.76 -26.83
C LYS A 586 18.21 9.88 -26.28
N ASN A 587 17.75 8.90 -27.05
CA ASN A 587 16.69 7.99 -26.61
C ASN A 587 17.20 7.06 -25.49
N TYR A 588 18.40 6.50 -25.64
CA TYR A 588 19.04 5.70 -24.59
C TYR A 588 19.18 6.48 -23.27
N LEU A 589 19.68 7.73 -23.36
CA LEU A 589 19.84 8.60 -22.19
C LEU A 589 18.50 8.94 -21.55
N LEU A 590 17.48 9.26 -22.35
CA LEU A 590 16.11 9.50 -21.88
C LEU A 590 15.58 8.32 -21.05
N LEU A 591 15.75 7.09 -21.53
CA LEU A 591 15.31 5.90 -20.81
C LEU A 591 16.06 5.71 -19.47
N LYS A 592 17.40 5.87 -19.48
CA LYS A 592 18.22 5.75 -18.25
C LYS A 592 17.87 6.85 -17.23
N GLU A 593 17.68 8.09 -17.66
CA GLU A 593 17.31 9.20 -16.78
C GLU A 593 15.89 9.05 -16.24
N THR A 594 14.93 8.65 -17.08
CA THR A 594 13.54 8.46 -16.65
C THR A 594 13.47 7.36 -15.60
N ALA A 595 14.18 6.25 -15.80
CA ALA A 595 14.25 5.16 -14.82
C ALA A 595 14.86 5.62 -13.49
N ARG A 596 15.92 6.44 -13.52
CA ARG A 596 16.52 7.04 -12.31
C ARG A 596 15.54 7.97 -11.59
N LYS A 597 14.82 8.82 -12.32
CA LYS A 597 13.85 9.80 -11.76
C LYS A 597 12.65 9.11 -11.11
N THR A 598 12.14 8.03 -11.69
CA THR A 598 10.98 7.29 -11.15
C THR A 598 11.37 6.17 -10.18
N GLY A 599 12.66 5.90 -10.00
CA GLY A 599 13.15 4.84 -9.13
C GLY A 599 12.92 3.42 -9.69
N THR A 600 12.60 3.29 -10.98
CA THR A 600 12.46 2.01 -11.68
C THR A 600 13.79 1.56 -12.27
N LYS A 601 13.80 0.35 -12.86
CA LYS A 601 14.99 -0.23 -13.50
C LYS A 601 14.76 -0.35 -15.01
N PHE A 602 15.82 -0.08 -15.78
CA PHE A 602 15.92 -0.41 -17.20
C PHE A 602 17.13 -1.32 -17.38
N LEU A 603 16.89 -2.61 -17.53
CA LEU A 603 17.91 -3.67 -17.57
C LEU A 603 17.87 -4.39 -18.90
N PHE A 604 19.06 -4.76 -19.40
CA PHE A 604 19.24 -5.33 -20.72
C PHE A 604 20.54 -6.14 -20.82
N GLU A 605 20.87 -6.90 -19.78
CA GLU A 605 22.10 -7.70 -19.69
C GLU A 605 22.32 -8.55 -20.96
N THR A 606 21.23 -9.11 -21.46
CA THR A 606 21.25 -10.07 -22.55
C THR A 606 21.54 -9.49 -23.94
N ASN A 607 21.52 -8.16 -24.08
CA ASN A 607 21.75 -7.49 -25.36
C ASN A 607 23.17 -7.69 -25.90
N VAL A 608 24.14 -8.01 -25.04
CA VAL A 608 25.55 -8.20 -25.42
C VAL A 608 26.02 -9.63 -25.24
N GLY A 609 25.93 -10.15 -24.02
CA GLY A 609 26.57 -11.40 -23.58
C GLY A 609 25.65 -12.62 -23.50
N ALA A 610 24.42 -12.55 -24.04
CA ALA A 610 23.35 -13.52 -23.83
C ALA A 610 23.01 -13.71 -22.33
N GLY A 611 23.71 -14.59 -21.61
CA GLY A 611 23.54 -14.79 -20.16
C GLY A 611 24.79 -14.46 -19.34
N LEU A 612 25.87 -14.00 -19.99
CA LEU A 612 27.07 -13.55 -19.28
C LEU A 612 26.80 -12.23 -18.56
N PRO A 613 27.22 -12.06 -17.29
CA PRO A 613 26.97 -10.86 -16.50
C PRO A 613 27.97 -9.74 -16.86
N ILE A 614 27.95 -9.26 -18.10
CA ILE A 614 28.86 -8.24 -18.61
C ILE A 614 28.42 -6.85 -18.13
N ILE A 615 27.18 -6.45 -18.43
CA ILE A 615 26.67 -5.09 -18.16
C ILE A 615 26.54 -4.85 -16.65
N ASN A 616 26.04 -5.83 -15.89
CA ASN A 616 25.94 -5.75 -14.44
C ASN A 616 27.32 -5.64 -13.77
N THR A 617 28.34 -6.35 -14.29
CA THR A 617 29.72 -6.22 -13.80
C THR A 617 30.26 -4.82 -14.10
N MET A 618 30.09 -4.33 -15.33
CA MET A 618 30.51 -2.97 -15.71
C MET A 618 29.83 -1.90 -14.85
N ASN A 619 28.52 -2.01 -14.65
CA ASN A 619 27.75 -1.10 -13.80
C ASN A 619 28.19 -1.16 -12.34
N SER A 620 28.55 -2.34 -11.83
CA SER A 620 29.07 -2.47 -10.46
C SER A 620 30.41 -1.74 -10.30
N LEU A 621 31.31 -1.89 -11.29
CA LEU A 621 32.60 -1.19 -11.32
C LEU A 621 32.39 0.33 -11.37
N THR A 622 31.59 0.84 -12.32
CA THR A 622 31.36 2.28 -12.51
C THR A 622 30.61 2.91 -11.33
N ASN A 623 29.57 2.25 -10.80
CA ASN A 623 28.84 2.74 -9.63
C ASN A 623 29.71 2.76 -8.35
N SER A 624 30.77 1.93 -8.28
CA SER A 624 31.75 1.95 -7.19
C SER A 624 32.87 2.99 -7.37
N GLY A 625 32.75 3.85 -8.39
CA GLY A 625 33.70 4.91 -8.71
C GLY A 625 34.94 4.47 -9.50
N ASP A 626 34.97 3.25 -10.05
CA ASP A 626 36.00 2.83 -11.01
C ASP A 626 35.68 3.36 -12.42
N LYS A 627 36.68 3.45 -13.30
CA LYS A 627 36.50 3.91 -14.68
C LYS A 627 37.00 2.88 -15.67
N ILE A 628 36.15 2.58 -16.65
CA ILE A 628 36.48 1.65 -17.73
C ILE A 628 37.29 2.41 -18.78
N VAL A 629 38.55 2.01 -18.94
CA VAL A 629 39.51 2.67 -19.86
C VAL A 629 39.50 1.98 -21.22
N LYS A 630 39.41 0.65 -21.22
CA LYS A 630 39.48 -0.17 -22.44
C LYS A 630 38.61 -1.40 -22.34
N LEU A 631 37.89 -1.71 -23.40
CA LEU A 631 37.14 -2.95 -23.59
C LEU A 631 37.63 -3.63 -24.86
N GLN A 632 37.83 -4.94 -24.79
CA GLN A 632 38.07 -5.77 -25.96
C GLN A 632 37.15 -6.97 -25.90
N ALA A 633 36.47 -7.30 -26.98
CA ALA A 633 35.49 -8.38 -26.95
C ALA A 633 35.37 -9.13 -28.27
N VAL A 634 35.13 -10.44 -28.18
CA VAL A 634 34.70 -11.29 -29.30
C VAL A 634 33.27 -11.72 -28.97
N LEU A 635 32.30 -11.17 -29.70
CA LEU A 635 30.88 -11.18 -29.31
C LEU A 635 29.93 -11.78 -30.38
N SER A 636 30.47 -12.29 -31.49
CA SER A 636 29.68 -12.92 -32.56
C SER A 636 29.94 -14.43 -32.56
N GLY A 637 28.91 -15.20 -32.25
CA GLY A 637 28.95 -16.66 -32.34
C GLY A 637 29.19 -17.14 -33.77
N THR A 638 28.57 -16.48 -34.76
CA THR A 638 28.70 -16.78 -36.19
C THR A 638 30.13 -16.57 -36.69
N LEU A 639 30.70 -15.39 -36.46
CA LEU A 639 32.06 -15.07 -36.91
C LEU A 639 33.09 -15.92 -36.17
N ASN A 640 32.88 -16.17 -34.88
CA ASN A 640 33.78 -17.03 -34.11
C ASN A 640 33.73 -18.49 -34.63
N PHE A 641 32.55 -19.01 -34.96
CA PHE A 641 32.43 -20.32 -35.60
C PHE A 641 33.21 -20.37 -36.92
N ILE A 642 32.96 -19.42 -37.82
CA ILE A 642 33.63 -19.35 -39.14
C ILE A 642 35.15 -19.35 -38.97
N PHE A 643 35.72 -18.44 -38.16
CA PHE A 643 37.18 -18.36 -37.99
C PHE A 643 37.81 -19.52 -37.21
N ASN A 644 37.02 -20.32 -36.48
CA ASN A 644 37.49 -21.55 -35.85
C ASN A 644 37.38 -22.77 -36.78
N THR A 645 36.49 -22.73 -37.78
CA THR A 645 36.26 -23.84 -38.72
C THR A 645 37.18 -23.80 -39.94
N ILE A 646 37.65 -22.61 -40.34
CA ILE A 646 38.59 -22.47 -41.47
C ILE A 646 39.84 -23.31 -41.22
N SER A 647 40.19 -24.14 -42.21
CA SER A 647 41.36 -25.01 -42.17
C SER A 647 41.82 -25.31 -43.60
N GLU A 648 42.97 -25.98 -43.75
CA GLU A 648 43.45 -26.44 -45.07
C GLU A 648 42.38 -27.24 -45.84
N LYS A 649 41.48 -27.94 -45.13
CA LYS A 649 40.41 -28.76 -45.73
C LYS A 649 39.07 -28.02 -45.86
N VAL A 650 38.93 -26.85 -45.24
CA VAL A 650 37.68 -26.09 -45.18
C VAL A 650 37.95 -24.63 -45.54
N PRO A 651 37.73 -24.24 -46.82
CA PRO A 651 37.90 -22.85 -47.25
C PRO A 651 36.83 -21.94 -46.63
N PHE A 652 37.05 -20.63 -46.71
CA PHE A 652 36.22 -19.61 -46.07
C PHE A 652 34.75 -19.66 -46.54
N SER A 653 34.51 -19.78 -47.83
CA SER A 653 33.18 -19.94 -48.43
C SER A 653 32.41 -21.14 -47.87
N LYS A 654 33.11 -22.28 -47.69
CA LYS A 654 32.55 -23.50 -47.09
C LYS A 654 32.27 -23.33 -45.60
N ALA A 655 33.14 -22.64 -44.87
CA ALA A 655 32.92 -22.33 -43.46
C ALA A 655 31.67 -21.45 -43.23
N ILE A 656 31.42 -20.46 -44.10
CA ILE A 656 30.18 -19.67 -44.08
C ILE A 656 28.97 -20.58 -44.29
N LYS A 657 29.02 -21.46 -45.30
CA LYS A 657 27.91 -22.38 -45.58
C LYS A 657 27.64 -23.31 -44.40
N MET A 658 28.68 -23.86 -43.78
CA MET A 658 28.57 -24.67 -42.57
C MET A 658 27.94 -23.89 -41.40
N ALA A 659 28.22 -22.59 -41.27
CA ALA A 659 27.62 -21.75 -40.23
C ALA A 659 26.10 -21.57 -40.44
N VAL A 660 25.66 -21.43 -41.70
CA VAL A 660 24.22 -21.37 -42.05
C VAL A 660 23.55 -22.73 -41.80
N GLU A 661 24.16 -23.82 -42.25
CA GLU A 661 23.65 -25.19 -42.07
C GLU A 661 23.53 -25.57 -40.58
N ALA A 662 24.49 -25.13 -39.76
CA ALA A 662 24.48 -25.31 -38.31
C ALA A 662 23.61 -24.29 -37.56
N GLN A 663 22.88 -23.40 -38.27
CA GLN A 663 22.02 -22.35 -37.72
C GLN A 663 22.73 -21.36 -36.78
N PHE A 664 24.04 -21.18 -36.96
CA PHE A 664 24.80 -20.12 -36.31
C PHE A 664 24.72 -18.78 -37.06
N ALA A 665 24.53 -18.83 -38.38
CA ALA A 665 24.30 -17.66 -39.22
C ALA A 665 22.82 -17.52 -39.59
N GLU A 666 22.38 -16.29 -39.86
CA GLU A 666 21.09 -16.02 -40.49
C GLU A 666 21.01 -16.68 -41.89
N PRO A 667 19.80 -16.95 -42.42
CA PRO A 667 19.63 -17.48 -43.78
C PRO A 667 20.34 -16.65 -44.85
N ASP A 668 20.42 -15.33 -44.60
CA ASP A 668 21.31 -14.43 -45.32
C ASP A 668 22.56 -14.12 -44.46
N PRO A 669 23.70 -14.81 -44.67
CA PRO A 669 24.88 -14.66 -43.83
C PRO A 669 25.54 -13.28 -43.96
N ARG A 670 25.15 -12.47 -44.96
CA ARG A 670 25.70 -11.11 -45.15
C ARG A 670 25.34 -10.20 -43.98
N ILE A 671 24.22 -10.46 -43.32
CA ILE A 671 23.79 -9.73 -42.12
C ILE A 671 24.82 -9.91 -41.00
N ASP A 672 25.28 -11.15 -40.75
CA ASP A 672 26.29 -11.45 -39.73
C ASP A 672 27.69 -10.97 -40.14
N LEU A 673 28.05 -11.19 -41.42
CA LEU A 673 29.36 -10.83 -41.97
C LEU A 673 29.57 -9.31 -42.05
N SER A 674 28.50 -8.51 -42.06
CA SER A 674 28.57 -7.05 -42.01
C SER A 674 29.10 -6.50 -40.69
N GLY A 675 29.16 -7.33 -39.64
CA GLY A 675 29.55 -6.91 -38.29
C GLY A 675 28.54 -5.97 -37.62
N LEU A 676 27.32 -5.83 -38.15
CA LEU A 676 26.31 -4.92 -37.60
C LEU A 676 25.90 -5.30 -36.17
N ASP A 677 25.70 -6.59 -35.87
CA ASP A 677 25.38 -7.06 -34.51
C ASP A 677 26.51 -6.76 -33.53
N VAL A 678 27.76 -6.99 -33.95
CA VAL A 678 28.96 -6.68 -33.15
C VAL A 678 29.08 -5.17 -32.91
N THR A 679 28.78 -4.36 -33.92
CA THR A 679 28.74 -2.90 -33.82
C THR A 679 27.72 -2.44 -32.78
N ARG A 680 26.47 -2.93 -32.86
CA ARG A 680 25.43 -2.60 -31.87
C ARG A 680 25.84 -2.97 -30.45
N LYS A 681 26.43 -4.16 -30.28
CA LYS A 681 26.95 -4.62 -28.98
C LYS A 681 28.07 -3.72 -28.45
N LEU A 682 29.01 -3.31 -29.31
CA LEU A 682 30.08 -2.39 -28.92
C LEU A 682 29.52 -1.02 -28.51
N VAL A 683 28.53 -0.50 -29.23
CA VAL A 683 27.88 0.77 -28.87
C VAL A 683 27.22 0.67 -27.50
N ILE A 684 26.48 -0.40 -27.22
CA ILE A 684 25.85 -0.62 -25.90
C ILE A 684 26.93 -0.65 -24.80
N LEU A 685 27.99 -1.44 -25.00
CA LEU A 685 29.09 -1.53 -24.03
C LEU A 685 29.79 -0.20 -23.81
N SER A 686 30.08 0.53 -24.88
CA SER A 686 30.78 1.81 -24.79
C SER A 686 29.94 2.87 -24.07
N ARG A 687 28.61 2.84 -24.25
CA ARG A 687 27.67 3.68 -23.50
C ARG A 687 27.63 3.32 -22.01
N GLU A 688 27.62 2.04 -21.66
CA GLU A 688 27.71 1.60 -20.25
C GLU A 688 29.08 1.88 -19.64
N ALA A 689 30.14 2.03 -20.44
CA ALA A 689 31.45 2.53 -20.00
C ALA A 689 31.49 4.05 -19.80
N GLY A 690 30.41 4.78 -20.15
CA GLY A 690 30.27 6.22 -19.96
C GLY A 690 30.56 7.06 -21.21
N ALA A 691 30.76 6.45 -22.38
CA ALA A 691 31.03 7.17 -23.62
C ALA A 691 29.73 7.58 -24.34
N GLN A 692 29.73 8.78 -24.94
CA GLN A 692 28.69 9.24 -25.83
C GLN A 692 29.04 8.85 -27.27
N ILE A 693 28.45 7.76 -27.76
CA ILE A 693 28.81 7.13 -29.04
C ILE A 693 27.54 6.73 -29.80
N GLU A 694 27.55 7.02 -31.10
CA GLU A 694 26.58 6.54 -32.10
C GLU A 694 27.16 5.40 -32.96
N GLN A 695 26.32 4.71 -33.73
CA GLN A 695 26.78 3.58 -34.56
C GLN A 695 27.71 4.04 -35.70
N GLU A 696 27.58 5.29 -36.13
CA GLU A 696 28.38 5.94 -37.16
C GLU A 696 29.80 6.26 -36.67
N ASP A 697 29.99 6.43 -35.36
CA ASP A 697 31.29 6.72 -34.76
C ASP A 697 32.20 5.47 -34.67
N VAL A 698 31.64 4.28 -34.93
CA VAL A 698 32.39 3.02 -34.89
C VAL A 698 33.14 2.81 -36.19
N ASN A 699 34.47 2.76 -36.11
CA ASN A 699 35.31 2.43 -37.25
C ASN A 699 35.18 0.93 -37.61
N LYS A 700 34.66 0.63 -38.80
CA LYS A 700 34.40 -0.74 -39.28
C LYS A 700 35.50 -1.18 -40.24
N ARG A 701 36.40 -2.04 -39.78
CA ARG A 701 37.40 -2.72 -40.63
C ARG A 701 36.86 -4.07 -41.08
N LEU A 702 35.96 -4.03 -42.06
CA LEU A 702 35.37 -5.23 -42.64
C LEU A 702 36.42 -6.04 -43.41
N PHE A 703 36.28 -7.36 -43.40
CA PHE A 703 37.20 -8.31 -44.04
C PHE A 703 36.65 -8.86 -45.36
N ILE A 704 35.39 -8.56 -45.69
CA ILE A 704 34.76 -8.87 -46.97
C ILE A 704 34.63 -7.57 -47.77
N PRO A 705 35.01 -7.56 -49.06
CA PRO A 705 34.85 -6.40 -49.93
C PRO A 705 33.39 -5.91 -50.02
N GLU A 706 33.18 -4.59 -50.13
CA GLU A 706 31.83 -3.99 -50.18
C GLU A 706 30.92 -4.55 -51.28
N LYS A 707 31.49 -5.04 -52.39
CA LYS A 707 30.74 -5.61 -53.51
C LYS A 707 29.78 -6.73 -53.07
N TYR A 708 30.16 -7.52 -52.06
CA TYR A 708 29.38 -8.66 -51.57
C TYR A 708 28.20 -8.27 -50.68
N PHE A 709 28.25 -7.09 -50.05
CA PHE A 709 27.13 -6.57 -49.24
C PHE A 709 26.07 -5.89 -50.12
N LYS A 710 26.43 -5.47 -51.34
CA LYS A 710 25.54 -4.79 -52.30
C LYS A 710 24.94 -5.74 -53.35
N SER A 711 25.41 -6.98 -53.45
CA SER A 711 24.92 -7.98 -54.41
C SER A 711 23.57 -8.58 -54.00
N THR A 712 23.00 -9.49 -54.80
CA THR A 712 21.91 -10.37 -54.33
C THR A 712 22.46 -11.56 -53.53
N LEU A 713 21.59 -12.30 -52.82
CA LEU A 713 22.01 -13.50 -52.08
C LEU A 713 22.51 -14.61 -53.02
N GLU A 714 21.91 -14.75 -54.19
CA GLU A 714 22.31 -15.71 -55.22
C GLU A 714 23.70 -15.38 -55.79
N GLU A 715 23.92 -14.11 -56.14
CA GLU A 715 25.23 -13.61 -56.59
C GLU A 715 26.31 -13.74 -55.52
N PHE A 716 25.95 -13.53 -54.25
CA PHE A 716 26.87 -13.72 -53.13
C PHE A 716 27.38 -15.17 -53.08
N TRP A 717 26.48 -16.16 -53.12
CA TRP A 717 26.88 -17.57 -53.10
C TRP A 717 27.67 -17.97 -54.35
N ALA A 718 27.36 -17.38 -55.51
CA ALA A 718 28.09 -17.65 -56.74
C ALA A 718 29.54 -17.13 -56.71
N THR A 719 29.81 -16.01 -56.01
CA THR A 719 31.10 -15.29 -56.12
C THR A 719 31.95 -15.28 -54.84
N ILE A 720 31.43 -15.72 -53.70
CA ILE A 720 32.16 -15.68 -52.42
C ILE A 720 33.41 -16.59 -52.40
N HIS A 721 33.45 -17.64 -53.23
CA HIS A 721 34.62 -18.52 -53.33
C HIS A 721 35.87 -17.79 -53.87
N GLU A 722 35.71 -16.65 -54.56
CA GLU A 722 36.82 -15.82 -55.05
C GLU A 722 37.74 -15.31 -53.92
N VAL A 723 37.25 -15.21 -52.67
CA VAL A 723 38.07 -14.76 -51.54
C VAL A 723 38.83 -15.88 -50.85
N ASP A 724 38.58 -17.15 -51.18
CA ASP A 724 39.13 -18.31 -50.48
C ASP A 724 40.66 -18.36 -50.55
N GLU A 725 41.25 -18.06 -51.70
CA GLU A 725 42.71 -18.07 -51.89
C GLU A 725 43.40 -17.02 -51.01
N SER A 726 42.83 -15.82 -50.91
CA SER A 726 43.32 -14.74 -50.05
C SER A 726 43.30 -15.14 -48.58
N PHE A 727 42.19 -15.76 -48.11
CA PHE A 727 42.06 -16.23 -46.74
C PHE A 727 43.00 -17.40 -46.42
N GLU A 728 43.20 -18.32 -47.36
CA GLU A 728 44.12 -19.45 -47.16
C GLU A 728 45.59 -18.99 -47.10
N ASN A 729 45.98 -18.04 -47.97
CA ASN A 729 47.31 -17.42 -47.90
C ASN A 729 47.53 -16.72 -46.56
N ARG A 730 46.52 -16.00 -46.05
CA ARG A 730 46.57 -15.36 -44.74
C ARG A 730 46.64 -16.38 -43.60
N ARG A 731 45.87 -17.48 -43.67
CA ARG A 731 45.90 -18.57 -42.69
C ARG A 731 47.28 -19.22 -42.61
N LYS A 732 47.89 -19.58 -43.74
CA LYS A 732 49.24 -20.19 -43.80
C LYS A 732 50.31 -19.30 -43.19
N LYS A 733 50.22 -17.98 -43.41
CA LYS A 733 51.13 -17.00 -42.80
C LYS A 733 50.98 -17.00 -41.28
N LEU A 734 49.75 -16.90 -40.78
CA LEU A 734 49.47 -16.80 -39.35
C LEU A 734 49.79 -18.10 -38.59
N ASP A 735 49.58 -19.26 -39.22
CA ASP A 735 49.91 -20.57 -38.65
C ASP A 735 51.43 -20.69 -38.40
N LYS A 736 52.27 -20.19 -39.33
CA LYS A 736 53.73 -20.12 -39.16
C LYS A 736 54.15 -19.17 -38.04
N GLU A 737 53.40 -18.09 -37.84
CA GLU A 737 53.67 -17.07 -36.81
C GLU A 737 53.05 -17.41 -35.45
N GLY A 738 52.29 -18.51 -35.33
CA GLY A 738 51.58 -18.88 -34.11
C GLY A 738 50.47 -17.89 -33.73
N LYS A 739 49.77 -17.33 -34.74
CA LYS A 739 48.69 -16.35 -34.59
C LYS A 739 47.36 -16.89 -35.13
N LYS A 740 46.24 -16.35 -34.64
CA LYS A 740 44.88 -16.67 -35.10
C LYS A 740 44.09 -15.41 -35.44
N LEU A 741 43.15 -15.53 -36.38
CA LEU A 741 42.23 -14.45 -36.73
C LEU A 741 41.04 -14.42 -35.76
N ARG A 742 40.73 -13.24 -35.24
CA ARG A 742 39.56 -12.99 -34.40
C ARG A 742 38.88 -11.70 -34.82
N PHE A 743 37.55 -11.72 -34.91
CA PHE A 743 36.79 -10.50 -35.13
C PHE A 743 36.55 -9.82 -33.78
N VAL A 744 37.27 -8.75 -33.52
CA VAL A 744 37.35 -8.09 -32.21
C VAL A 744 36.63 -6.75 -32.26
N ALA A 745 35.80 -6.50 -31.26
CA ALA A 745 35.27 -5.19 -30.92
C ALA A 745 36.15 -4.55 -29.85
N THR A 746 36.64 -3.34 -30.11
CA THR A 746 37.52 -2.59 -29.21
C THR A 746 36.92 -1.23 -28.89
N TYR A 747 36.85 -0.91 -27.61
CA TYR A 747 36.68 0.45 -27.10
C TYR A 747 37.98 0.83 -26.38
N ASP A 748 38.57 1.96 -26.73
CA ASP A 748 39.79 2.48 -26.08
C ASP A 748 39.67 4.01 -25.96
N ASN A 749 39.42 4.49 -24.74
CA ASN A 749 39.32 5.92 -24.42
C ASN A 749 38.45 6.73 -25.41
N GLY A 750 37.23 6.26 -25.69
CA GLY A 750 36.30 6.93 -26.60
C GLY A 750 36.45 6.55 -28.07
N ARG A 751 37.50 5.80 -28.47
CA ARG A 751 37.64 5.27 -29.83
C ARG A 751 37.02 3.88 -29.92
N CYS A 752 36.07 3.71 -30.84
CA CYS A 752 35.44 2.42 -31.12
C CYS A 752 35.89 1.86 -32.46
N GLU A 753 36.32 0.61 -32.47
CA GLU A 753 36.70 -0.12 -33.68
C GLU A 753 36.12 -1.54 -33.64
N VAL A 754 35.56 -2.00 -34.76
CA VAL A 754 35.23 -3.41 -34.98
C VAL A 754 35.98 -3.90 -36.22
N GLY A 755 36.66 -5.05 -36.10
CA GLY A 755 37.43 -5.54 -37.23
C GLY A 755 38.13 -6.86 -36.98
N LEU A 756 38.72 -7.38 -38.06
CA LEU A 756 39.50 -8.61 -38.00
C LEU A 756 40.91 -8.32 -37.49
N GLN A 757 41.28 -8.91 -36.36
CA GLN A 757 42.57 -8.75 -35.71
C GLN A 757 43.35 -10.08 -35.66
N GLU A 758 44.68 -9.95 -35.65
CA GLU A 758 45.62 -11.06 -35.52
C GLU A 758 46.00 -11.20 -34.04
N VAL A 759 45.68 -12.35 -33.46
CA VAL A 759 45.84 -12.62 -32.03
C VAL A 759 46.96 -13.63 -31.82
N GLU A 760 47.92 -13.30 -30.95
CA GLU A 760 49.09 -14.14 -30.67
C GLU A 760 48.81 -15.21 -29.62
N LYS A 761 49.61 -16.29 -29.64
CA LYS A 761 49.55 -17.36 -28.64
C LYS A 761 49.83 -16.80 -27.23
N GLY A 762 48.90 -17.04 -26.30
CA GLY A 762 48.95 -16.50 -24.93
C GLY A 762 47.95 -15.35 -24.68
N HIS A 763 47.41 -14.72 -25.72
CA HIS A 763 46.31 -13.75 -25.56
C HIS A 763 45.00 -14.48 -25.22
N PRO A 764 44.12 -13.97 -24.33
CA PRO A 764 42.87 -14.64 -23.94
C PRO A 764 41.93 -15.00 -25.10
N PHE A 765 42.05 -14.32 -26.24
CA PHE A 765 41.25 -14.57 -27.44
C PHE A 765 41.77 -15.71 -28.33
N TYR A 766 43.00 -16.18 -28.10
CA TYR A 766 43.66 -17.18 -28.94
C TYR A 766 42.95 -18.54 -28.84
N ASP A 767 42.66 -19.00 -27.63
CA ASP A 767 42.02 -20.29 -27.32
C ASP A 767 40.50 -20.18 -27.18
N LEU A 768 39.86 -19.25 -27.92
CA LEU A 768 38.42 -19.32 -28.10
C LEU A 768 38.05 -20.49 -28.99
N GLU A 769 37.11 -21.30 -28.51
CA GLU A 769 36.56 -22.45 -29.21
C GLU A 769 35.05 -22.28 -29.43
N GLY A 770 34.54 -22.90 -30.50
CA GLY A 770 33.12 -22.92 -30.83
C GLY A 770 32.55 -21.51 -31.06
N SER A 771 31.40 -21.25 -30.43
CA SER A 771 30.64 -20.00 -30.49
C SER A 771 30.67 -19.21 -29.16
N ASN A 772 31.67 -19.47 -28.32
CA ASN A 772 31.83 -18.77 -27.04
C ASN A 772 32.06 -17.27 -27.26
N ASN A 773 31.56 -16.45 -26.34
CA ASN A 773 31.89 -15.03 -26.24
C ASN A 773 32.94 -14.82 -25.17
N ILE A 774 33.76 -13.79 -25.36
CA ILE A 774 34.70 -13.32 -24.36
C ILE A 774 34.76 -11.80 -24.36
N ILE A 775 34.91 -11.22 -23.18
CA ILE A 775 35.20 -9.80 -23.00
C ILE A 775 36.35 -9.63 -22.00
N MET A 776 37.22 -8.67 -22.31
CA MET A 776 38.27 -8.17 -21.44
C MET A 776 37.91 -6.73 -21.07
N ILE A 777 37.84 -6.47 -19.77
CA ILE A 777 37.50 -5.17 -19.20
C ILE A 777 38.75 -4.66 -18.48
N THR A 778 39.30 -3.56 -19.00
CA THR A 778 40.43 -2.86 -18.37
C THR A 778 39.89 -1.59 -17.72
N THR A 779 40.19 -1.42 -16.44
CA THR A 779 39.78 -0.24 -15.67
C THR A 779 41.00 0.46 -15.07
N GLU A 780 40.80 1.60 -14.41
CA GLU A 780 41.86 2.26 -13.65
C GLU A 780 42.42 1.34 -12.54
N ARG A 781 41.57 0.48 -11.94
CA ARG A 781 41.97 -0.50 -10.92
C ARG A 781 42.49 -1.81 -11.51
N TYR A 782 41.91 -2.27 -12.62
CA TYR A 782 42.30 -3.50 -13.33
C TYR A 782 43.10 -3.15 -14.59
N ASN A 783 44.22 -2.44 -14.44
CA ASN A 783 45.05 -1.99 -15.57
C ASN A 783 46.10 -3.04 -15.99
N GLU A 784 46.70 -3.74 -15.03
CA GLU A 784 47.80 -4.69 -15.25
C GLU A 784 47.26 -6.07 -15.61
N TYR A 785 46.16 -6.45 -14.96
CA TYR A 785 45.43 -7.69 -15.19
C TYR A 785 43.96 -7.38 -15.50
N PRO A 786 43.60 -7.20 -16.79
CA PRO A 786 42.22 -6.96 -17.21
C PRO A 786 41.30 -8.09 -16.76
N MET A 787 40.08 -7.74 -16.36
CA MET A 787 39.06 -8.72 -15.98
C MET A 787 38.53 -9.43 -17.23
N VAL A 788 38.52 -10.76 -17.20
CA VAL A 788 38.11 -11.59 -18.35
C VAL A 788 36.84 -12.36 -18.01
N ILE A 789 35.80 -12.18 -18.83
CA ILE A 789 34.53 -12.93 -18.73
C ILE A 789 34.36 -13.76 -20.01
N LYS A 790 34.27 -15.09 -19.86
CA LYS A 790 34.15 -16.05 -20.98
C LYS A 790 33.00 -17.03 -20.71
N GLY A 791 32.23 -17.34 -21.76
CA GLY A 791 31.24 -18.42 -21.73
C GLY A 791 30.41 -18.47 -23.00
N TYR A 792 29.28 -19.19 -22.96
CA TYR A 792 28.42 -19.37 -24.13
C TYR A 792 27.88 -18.03 -24.64
N GLY A 793 28.13 -17.75 -25.92
CA GLY A 793 27.79 -16.48 -26.55
C GLY A 793 26.43 -16.39 -27.23
N ALA A 794 25.74 -17.53 -27.37
CA ALA A 794 24.46 -17.66 -28.03
C ALA A 794 23.66 -18.84 -27.44
N GLY A 795 22.33 -18.77 -27.56
CA GLY A 795 21.42 -19.84 -27.17
C GLY A 795 20.21 -19.32 -26.38
N ALA A 796 19.01 -19.67 -26.83
CA ALA A 796 17.77 -19.12 -26.26
C ALA A 796 17.58 -19.41 -24.77
N SER A 797 18.05 -20.57 -24.28
CA SER A 797 17.98 -20.92 -22.85
C SER A 797 18.90 -20.05 -21.99
N VAL A 798 20.09 -19.70 -22.51
CA VAL A 798 21.07 -18.86 -21.81
C VAL A 798 20.63 -17.40 -21.83
N THR A 799 20.08 -16.92 -22.95
CA THR A 799 19.44 -15.59 -23.03
C THR A 799 18.25 -15.49 -22.10
N ALA A 800 17.37 -16.49 -22.05
CA ALA A 800 16.25 -16.51 -21.12
C ALA A 800 16.72 -16.45 -19.65
N ALA A 801 17.82 -17.15 -19.32
CA ALA A 801 18.40 -17.10 -17.98
C ALA A 801 18.96 -15.71 -17.63
N GLY A 802 19.56 -15.00 -18.59
CA GLY A 802 20.00 -13.62 -18.41
C GLY A 802 18.83 -12.66 -18.16
N VAL A 803 17.74 -12.78 -18.95
CA VAL A 803 16.51 -11.99 -18.74
C VAL A 803 15.92 -12.29 -17.36
N PHE A 804 15.92 -13.56 -16.96
CA PHE A 804 15.43 -13.97 -15.65
C PHE A 804 16.30 -13.42 -14.52
N SER A 805 17.62 -13.41 -14.67
CA SER A 805 18.54 -12.79 -13.71
C SER A 805 18.26 -11.29 -13.52
N ASP A 806 17.99 -10.55 -14.61
CA ASP A 806 17.61 -9.14 -14.54
C ASP A 806 16.27 -8.97 -13.79
N ILE A 807 15.27 -9.81 -14.06
CA ILE A 807 13.99 -9.81 -13.33
C ILE A 807 14.22 -10.02 -11.82
N ILE A 808 15.04 -10.99 -11.43
CA ILE A 808 15.37 -11.27 -10.03
C ILE A 808 16.10 -10.10 -9.38
N SER A 809 17.00 -9.43 -10.09
CA SER A 809 17.73 -8.27 -9.57
C SER A 809 16.80 -7.10 -9.21
N ILE A 810 15.67 -6.95 -9.92
CA ILE A 810 14.65 -5.92 -9.60
C ILE A 810 13.99 -6.21 -8.26
N ALA A 811 13.81 -7.48 -7.91
CA ALA A 811 13.25 -7.88 -6.63
C ALA A 811 14.20 -7.61 -5.45
N ASN A 812 15.47 -7.24 -5.67
CA ASN A 812 16.48 -7.04 -4.60
C ASN A 812 16.57 -8.23 -3.62
N ILE A 813 16.40 -9.46 -4.12
CA ILE A 813 16.65 -10.65 -3.31
C ILE A 813 18.14 -10.66 -2.96
N ARG A 814 18.46 -10.69 -1.67
CA ARG A 814 19.80 -10.94 -1.15
C ARG A 814 19.92 -12.38 -0.69
#